data_AF-A0A8B8EGK7-F1
#
_entry.id   AF-A0A8B8EGK7-F1
#
_cell.length_a   1.000
_cell.length_b   1.000
_cell.length_c   1.000
_cell.angle_alpha   90.00
_cell.angle_beta   90.00
_cell.angle_gamma   90.00
#
_symmetry.space_group_name_H-M   'P 1'
#
loop_
_entity.id
_entity.type
_entity.pdbx_description
1 polymer ?
#
loop_
_entity_poly.entity_id
_entity_poly.type
_entity_poly.pdbx_seq_one_letter_code
_entity_poly.pdbx_strand_id
1 'polypeptide(L)'
;MENYQARYNLEVFVTTYKATSVSVSVTSPKWSSPSVSQSFSVIVGTVKQVLFSNALRMTGLGKSSKGILITGSDEIMVYGMNKEEYSNDGFLGLPVDVLGTTYYIVTYWPSSRMTELLVVGVHDSTSVTVQFGPNAGLNVTYSGQNYYPNDKISTTLHSYQTWQIQTLGDMTGSKITANKVISVFSGNILTNIAPGSADHIAEHHVSVDKWGKSFATVPIPGRTIGDYFRFVASEYDTRVNVVGLNNGQSFTETFTLTTAGSWIQKEYSSKFYSLITATKPIYVIQFSKSQACSSCTVADPAMIIIPPIEQFASDYVFTTPRKSTGSFTNYFMFVVKSSEKSGLRLNGAPVSPTYNNFPGGEYVGGFLSLAEGTYEIRHTSPNVVFLGSLYGRGSYESYGFPSGMRMAAVNSPCTVSIMVVGDGIDNDCDGKIDEELCTTANNFNDDDGDGVSEEDCAKPYPIDGIWTTWERWGPCACTGGGNGARTRRRLCDNPAPQYDGKVCPGSDLETDTTCTPASGCLLNGNWALWGSWTSCSATCGSGTQSRTRTCSDPVPANGGASCSGNGTLSQSCNTQNCPIDGNWAPWTAFGSCHYFCGTTQTERTRNCSNPYPQYGGKICVGTDRENQSCTGSCAKDGNWNSWSIWSPCTKTCGSGIRARNRDCNNPVPSNGGQACSGDPSDFQTCNPTACPTVAPGTYVQTCPTGWFSCQSGGITCIGSSLQCDCQEDCDDGSDESITWASCFTNTTICNHAAEYGTNTVHFALPLLVSFLCTLLYSA
;
A
#
# COMPACT_ATOMS: atom_id res chain seq x y z
N MET A 1 17.79 2.69 -15.78
CA MET A 1 17.84 1.71 -16.89
C MET A 1 19.07 1.99 -17.74
N GLU A 2 19.38 1.16 -18.73
CA GLU A 2 20.44 1.48 -19.69
C GLU A 2 20.01 2.66 -20.58
N ASN A 3 20.97 3.40 -21.09
CA ASN A 3 20.78 4.41 -22.14
C ASN A 3 21.84 4.07 -23.20
N TYR A 4 21.67 4.52 -24.44
CA TYR A 4 22.57 4.25 -25.56
C TYR A 4 24.06 4.45 -25.25
N GLN A 5 24.38 5.37 -24.35
CA GLN A 5 25.73 5.63 -23.84
C GLN A 5 25.75 5.73 -22.31
N ALA A 6 26.96 5.81 -21.74
CA ALA A 6 27.22 5.97 -20.32
C ALA A 6 28.32 6.99 -20.03
N ARG A 7 28.18 8.22 -20.55
CA ARG A 7 29.15 9.31 -20.36
C ARG A 7 28.70 10.31 -19.31
N TYR A 8 27.41 10.62 -19.26
CA TYR A 8 26.84 11.64 -18.37
C TYR A 8 26.46 11.04 -17.02
N ASN A 9 26.66 11.82 -15.96
CA ASN A 9 26.15 11.47 -14.63
C ASN A 9 24.63 11.35 -14.65
N LEU A 10 24.09 10.45 -13.83
CA LEU A 10 22.65 10.35 -13.60
C LEU A 10 22.20 11.53 -12.76
N GLU A 11 21.03 12.07 -13.06
CA GLU A 11 20.51 13.27 -12.39
C GLU A 11 19.19 12.95 -11.70
N VAL A 12 19.09 13.32 -10.43
CA VAL A 12 17.84 13.32 -9.68
C VAL A 12 17.63 14.71 -9.09
N PHE A 13 16.39 15.19 -9.16
CA PHE A 13 15.99 16.46 -8.61
C PHE A 13 15.08 16.21 -7.41
N VAL A 14 15.42 16.79 -6.26
CA VAL A 14 14.65 16.68 -5.03
C VAL A 14 14.15 18.07 -4.64
N THR A 15 12.85 18.20 -4.41
CA THR A 15 12.19 19.42 -3.94
C THR A 15 11.17 19.07 -2.86
N THR A 16 10.57 20.07 -2.25
CA THR A 16 9.48 19.91 -1.28
C THR A 16 8.53 21.10 -1.38
N TYR A 17 7.29 20.90 -0.97
CA TYR A 17 6.32 21.98 -0.79
C TYR A 17 6.37 22.56 0.64
N LYS A 18 7.14 21.95 1.55
CA LYS A 18 7.21 22.34 2.97
C LYS A 18 7.91 23.69 3.16
N ALA A 19 7.27 24.58 3.93
CA ALA A 19 7.87 25.84 4.36
C ALA A 19 8.95 25.67 5.44
N THR A 20 8.96 24.52 6.14
CA THR A 20 10.06 24.14 7.03
C THR A 20 11.15 23.40 6.24
N SER A 21 12.38 23.45 6.75
CA SER A 21 13.49 22.75 6.11
C SER A 21 13.36 21.24 6.29
N VAL A 22 13.31 20.50 5.19
CA VAL A 22 13.24 19.04 5.14
C VAL A 22 14.64 18.48 4.95
N SER A 23 15.08 17.61 5.86
CA SER A 23 16.36 16.92 5.75
C SER A 23 16.24 15.71 4.84
N VAL A 24 17.13 15.58 3.87
CA VAL A 24 17.13 14.50 2.88
C VAL A 24 18.44 13.72 2.94
N SER A 25 18.33 12.40 2.93
CA SER A 25 19.44 11.45 2.85
C SER A 25 19.34 10.61 1.58
N VAL A 26 20.43 10.49 0.83
CA VAL A 26 20.53 9.69 -0.38
C VAL A 26 21.60 8.63 -0.19
N THR A 27 21.20 7.36 -0.29
CA THR A 27 22.06 6.22 0.06
C THR A 27 22.00 5.11 -0.99
N SER A 28 23.12 4.41 -1.17
CA SER A 28 23.21 3.12 -1.86
C SER A 28 23.75 2.04 -0.90
N PRO A 29 23.74 0.75 -1.28
CA PRO A 29 24.37 -0.30 -0.47
C PRO A 29 25.85 0.00 -0.22
N LYS A 30 26.33 -0.35 0.98
CA LYS A 30 27.76 -0.15 1.35
C LYS A 30 28.75 -0.85 0.42
N TRP A 31 28.33 -1.92 -0.25
CA TRP A 31 29.14 -2.69 -1.20
C TRP A 31 28.87 -2.35 -2.67
N SER A 32 28.04 -1.34 -2.97
CA SER A 32 27.93 -0.85 -4.34
C SER A 32 29.20 -0.06 -4.68
N SER A 33 29.72 -0.28 -5.88
CA SER A 33 30.79 0.54 -6.44
C SER A 33 30.27 1.20 -7.73
N PRO A 34 30.07 2.52 -7.76
CA PRO A 34 30.34 3.48 -6.68
C PRO A 34 29.29 3.41 -5.56
N SER A 35 29.69 3.81 -4.35
CA SER A 35 28.76 4.01 -3.23
C SER A 35 28.27 5.46 -3.22
N VAL A 36 27.04 5.65 -2.76
CA VAL A 36 26.39 6.95 -2.62
C VAL A 36 26.02 7.13 -1.17
N SER A 37 26.45 8.25 -0.60
CA SER A 37 26.06 8.70 0.73
C SER A 37 26.11 10.23 0.73
N GLN A 38 24.96 10.86 0.57
CA GLN A 38 24.83 12.32 0.56
C GLN A 38 23.68 12.75 1.46
N SER A 39 23.83 13.90 2.11
CA SER A 39 22.75 14.51 2.89
C SER A 39 22.70 16.01 2.63
N PHE A 40 21.50 16.55 2.58
CA PHE A 40 21.24 17.96 2.34
C PHE A 40 19.86 18.33 2.88
N SER A 41 19.49 19.59 2.81
CA SER A 41 18.14 20.03 3.15
C SER A 41 17.50 20.76 1.97
N VAL A 42 16.19 20.62 1.84
CA VAL A 42 15.36 21.35 0.87
C VAL A 42 14.25 22.08 1.62
N ILE A 43 13.75 23.15 1.00
CA ILE A 43 12.63 23.97 1.49
C ILE A 43 11.83 24.43 0.27
N VAL A 44 10.57 24.80 0.46
CA VAL A 44 9.69 25.29 -0.62
C VAL A 44 10.39 26.34 -1.51
N GLY A 45 10.22 26.19 -2.83
CA GLY A 45 10.84 27.07 -3.83
C GLY A 45 12.31 26.77 -4.13
N THR A 46 12.90 25.74 -3.51
CA THR A 46 14.27 25.29 -3.80
C THR A 46 14.29 23.88 -4.36
N VAL A 47 15.20 23.61 -5.28
CA VAL A 47 15.46 22.26 -5.79
C VAL A 47 16.91 21.88 -5.57
N LYS A 48 17.15 20.66 -5.12
CA LYS A 48 18.47 20.06 -5.09
C LYS A 48 18.63 19.10 -6.26
N GLN A 49 19.51 19.45 -7.20
CA GLN A 49 20.03 18.49 -8.17
C GLN A 49 21.10 17.62 -7.50
N VAL A 50 20.90 16.31 -7.53
CA VAL A 50 21.80 15.28 -7.04
C VAL A 50 22.36 14.55 -8.25
N LEU A 51 23.69 14.51 -8.34
CA LEU A 51 24.40 13.83 -9.42
C LEU A 51 24.95 12.50 -8.90
N PHE A 52 24.71 11.43 -9.66
CA PHE A 52 25.32 10.13 -9.42
C PHE A 52 26.25 9.75 -10.56
N SER A 53 27.31 9.02 -10.25
CA SER A 53 28.20 8.49 -11.28
C SER A 53 27.42 7.65 -12.29
N ASN A 54 27.75 7.82 -13.57
CA ASN A 54 27.23 7.03 -14.68
C ASN A 54 27.39 5.51 -14.49
N ALA A 55 28.31 5.05 -13.65
CA ALA A 55 28.52 3.64 -13.33
C ALA A 55 27.32 3.01 -12.58
N LEU A 56 26.45 3.81 -11.97
CA LEU A 56 25.19 3.36 -11.38
C LEU A 56 24.07 3.13 -12.41
N ARG A 57 24.31 3.45 -13.68
CA ARG A 57 23.40 3.08 -14.76
C ARG A 57 23.41 1.56 -14.95
N MET A 58 22.25 0.96 -15.21
CA MET A 58 22.20 -0.45 -15.57
C MET A 58 22.84 -0.67 -16.95
N THR A 59 23.38 -1.87 -17.19
CA THR A 59 24.00 -2.24 -18.46
C THR A 59 23.72 -3.71 -18.71
N GLY A 60 23.21 -4.03 -19.90
CA GLY A 60 22.80 -5.36 -20.30
C GLY A 60 21.60 -5.90 -19.52
N LEU A 61 21.39 -7.20 -19.68
CA LEU A 61 20.43 -7.99 -18.92
C LEU A 61 21.10 -8.62 -17.69
N GLY A 62 20.39 -8.69 -16.57
CA GLY A 62 20.90 -9.33 -15.35
C GLY A 62 20.55 -8.59 -14.07
N LYS A 63 21.06 -9.11 -12.96
CA LYS A 63 20.93 -8.47 -11.66
C LYS A 63 22.12 -7.58 -11.34
N SER A 64 21.90 -6.54 -10.53
CA SER A 64 22.96 -5.73 -9.95
C SER A 64 22.56 -5.20 -8.57
N SER A 65 23.39 -4.35 -7.97
CA SER A 65 23.12 -3.66 -6.69
C SER A 65 23.25 -2.14 -6.89
N LYS A 66 22.43 -1.63 -7.81
CA LYS A 66 22.44 -0.22 -8.26
C LYS A 66 21.20 0.57 -7.80
N GLY A 67 20.39 0.01 -6.91
CA GLY A 67 19.28 0.73 -6.30
C GLY A 67 19.77 1.88 -5.43
N ILE A 68 19.02 2.98 -5.41
CA ILE A 68 19.27 4.17 -4.60
C ILE A 68 18.03 4.40 -3.73
N LEU A 69 18.24 4.65 -2.45
CA LEU A 69 17.20 5.05 -1.51
C LEU A 69 17.35 6.53 -1.18
N ILE A 70 16.27 7.29 -1.37
CA ILE A 70 16.15 8.70 -1.01
C ILE A 70 15.14 8.77 0.13
N THR A 71 15.51 9.36 1.25
CA THR A 71 14.66 9.47 2.44
C THR A 71 14.60 10.93 2.88
N GLY A 72 13.40 11.47 3.01
CA GLY A 72 13.14 12.78 3.62
C GLY A 72 12.72 12.62 5.08
N SER A 73 12.99 13.64 5.91
CA SER A 73 12.40 13.76 7.25
C SER A 73 10.92 14.16 7.22
N ASP A 74 10.43 14.57 6.05
CA ASP A 74 9.08 15.02 5.73
C ASP A 74 8.87 14.84 4.21
N GLU A 75 7.71 15.21 3.66
CA GLU A 75 7.37 14.97 2.26
C GLU A 75 8.33 15.66 1.27
N ILE A 76 8.78 14.89 0.28
CA ILE A 76 9.68 15.33 -0.79
C ILE A 76 9.21 14.80 -2.14
N MET A 77 9.45 15.58 -3.19
CA MET A 77 9.13 15.25 -4.58
C MET A 77 10.43 14.95 -5.30
N VAL A 78 10.45 13.87 -6.07
CA VAL A 78 11.65 13.37 -6.74
C VAL A 78 11.38 13.24 -8.23
N TYR A 79 12.28 13.77 -9.05
CA TYR A 79 12.27 13.59 -10.51
C TYR A 79 13.59 13.00 -10.97
N GLY A 80 13.56 12.01 -11.84
CA GLY A 80 14.77 11.43 -12.43
C GLY A 80 14.93 11.82 -13.89
N MET A 81 16.17 12.03 -14.32
CA MET A 81 16.54 12.20 -15.73
C MET A 81 17.60 11.17 -16.09
N ASN A 82 17.33 10.34 -17.10
CA ASN A 82 18.30 9.42 -17.65
C ASN A 82 18.87 9.98 -18.95
N LYS A 83 19.88 10.84 -18.83
CA LYS A 83 20.40 11.68 -19.92
C LYS A 83 21.74 11.21 -20.47
N GLU A 84 21.90 11.39 -21.77
CA GLU A 84 23.11 11.36 -22.58
C GLU A 84 23.01 12.44 -23.67
N GLU A 85 24.09 12.68 -24.41
CA GLU A 85 24.08 13.62 -25.53
C GLU A 85 23.11 13.15 -26.63
N TYR A 86 22.07 13.95 -26.90
CA TYR A 86 20.98 13.62 -27.84
C TYR A 86 20.21 12.33 -27.50
N SER A 87 20.17 11.96 -26.21
CA SER A 87 19.45 10.76 -25.76
C SER A 87 19.02 10.90 -24.31
N ASN A 88 17.81 11.36 -24.05
CA ASN A 88 17.30 11.64 -22.72
C ASN A 88 15.78 11.40 -22.60
N ASP A 89 15.36 10.96 -21.42
CA ASP A 89 13.98 11.08 -20.98
C ASP A 89 13.95 11.25 -19.46
N GLY A 90 12.81 11.64 -18.93
CA GLY A 90 12.60 11.86 -17.50
C GLY A 90 11.42 11.05 -16.96
N PHE A 91 11.39 10.90 -15.65
CA PHE A 91 10.29 10.21 -14.96
C PHE A 91 10.01 10.84 -13.60
N LEU A 92 8.76 10.69 -13.13
CA LEU A 92 8.39 10.99 -11.75
C LEU A 92 8.89 9.87 -10.83
N GLY A 93 9.65 10.23 -9.78
CA GLY A 93 10.06 9.30 -8.75
C GLY A 93 8.91 9.00 -7.79
N LEU A 94 8.57 7.72 -7.63
CA LEU A 94 7.51 7.26 -6.73
C LEU A 94 8.09 6.91 -5.35
N PRO A 95 7.47 7.38 -4.24
CA PRO A 95 7.90 7.03 -2.89
C PRO A 95 7.56 5.57 -2.55
N VAL A 96 8.25 5.00 -1.56
CA VAL A 96 8.20 3.55 -1.27
C VAL A 96 6.84 3.09 -0.74
N ASP A 97 6.14 3.96 -0.02
CA ASP A 97 4.83 3.74 0.59
C ASP A 97 3.67 3.67 -0.41
N VAL A 98 3.84 4.22 -1.62
CA VAL A 98 2.83 4.13 -2.70
C VAL A 98 3.11 3.02 -3.72
N LEU A 99 4.25 2.31 -3.59
CA LEU A 99 4.59 1.19 -4.46
C LEU A 99 3.66 -0.01 -4.18
N GLY A 100 3.39 -0.78 -5.22
CA GLY A 100 2.56 -1.98 -5.15
C GLY A 100 3.34 -3.26 -5.45
N THR A 101 2.59 -4.34 -5.68
CA THR A 101 3.13 -5.68 -5.94
C THR A 101 2.81 -6.20 -7.33
N THR A 102 1.94 -5.51 -8.08
CA THR A 102 1.49 -5.92 -9.41
C THR A 102 1.59 -4.76 -10.39
N TYR A 103 2.27 -4.99 -11.52
CA TYR A 103 2.51 -4.00 -12.56
C TYR A 103 2.30 -4.61 -13.96
N TYR A 104 1.96 -3.77 -14.92
CA TYR A 104 2.15 -4.05 -16.33
C TYR A 104 3.08 -2.99 -16.90
N ILE A 105 4.02 -3.41 -17.74
CA ILE A 105 4.99 -2.52 -18.37
C ILE A 105 4.59 -2.17 -19.80
N VAL A 106 5.19 -1.11 -20.32
CA VAL A 106 4.95 -0.62 -21.68
C VAL A 106 6.29 -0.21 -22.30
N THR A 107 6.57 -0.76 -23.47
CA THR A 107 7.81 -0.49 -24.24
C THR A 107 7.43 -0.13 -25.67
N TYR A 108 8.29 0.53 -26.44
CA TYR A 108 8.00 0.80 -27.86
C TYR A 108 8.67 -0.20 -28.80
N TRP A 109 7.95 -0.65 -29.83
CA TRP A 109 8.44 -1.50 -30.90
C TRP A 109 7.85 -1.07 -32.26
N PRO A 110 8.61 -1.15 -33.37
CA PRO A 110 10.01 -1.57 -33.49
C PRO A 110 10.99 -0.66 -32.75
N SER A 111 12.03 -1.25 -32.15
CA SER A 111 13.06 -0.49 -31.43
C SER A 111 14.33 -0.34 -32.27
N SER A 112 14.98 0.83 -32.22
CA SER A 112 16.30 1.04 -32.83
C SER A 112 17.40 0.24 -32.10
N ARG A 113 17.20 -0.03 -30.81
CA ARG A 113 18.04 -0.89 -29.97
C ARG A 113 17.14 -1.92 -29.27
N MET A 114 17.18 -2.01 -27.95
CA MET A 114 16.38 -2.97 -27.18
C MET A 114 15.28 -2.24 -26.41
N THR A 115 14.15 -2.91 -26.24
CA THR A 115 13.17 -2.62 -25.19
C THR A 115 13.75 -3.07 -23.85
N GLU A 116 13.35 -2.40 -22.77
CA GLU A 116 13.88 -2.69 -21.43
C GLU A 116 12.77 -2.69 -20.39
N LEU A 117 12.94 -3.55 -19.39
CA LEU A 117 12.23 -3.46 -18.11
C LEU A 117 13.24 -3.59 -16.98
N LEU A 118 12.99 -2.89 -15.89
CA LEU A 118 13.83 -2.88 -14.71
C LEU A 118 12.96 -2.99 -13.45
N VAL A 119 13.28 -3.97 -12.61
CA VAL A 119 12.67 -4.13 -11.27
C VAL A 119 13.72 -3.80 -10.21
N VAL A 120 13.32 -3.03 -9.20
CA VAL A 120 14.15 -2.68 -8.04
C VAL A 120 13.54 -3.30 -6.78
N GLY A 121 14.32 -4.09 -6.06
CA GLY A 121 13.96 -4.67 -4.78
C GLY A 121 14.01 -3.64 -3.67
N VAL A 122 12.88 -3.44 -2.98
CA VAL A 122 12.77 -2.53 -1.84
C VAL A 122 13.17 -3.25 -0.55
N HIS A 123 12.66 -4.46 -0.37
CA HIS A 123 12.89 -5.29 0.81
C HIS A 123 13.68 -6.55 0.49
N ASP A 124 14.31 -7.12 1.52
CA ASP A 124 14.99 -8.40 1.41
C ASP A 124 14.04 -9.56 1.13
N SER A 125 14.55 -10.55 0.39
CA SER A 125 13.84 -11.79 0.09
C SER A 125 12.49 -11.53 -0.61
N THR A 126 12.50 -10.62 -1.56
CA THR A 126 11.34 -10.28 -2.40
C THR A 126 11.33 -11.20 -3.62
N SER A 127 10.35 -12.10 -3.69
CA SER A 127 10.13 -12.97 -4.83
C SER A 127 9.38 -12.22 -5.91
N VAL A 128 9.96 -12.11 -7.10
CA VAL A 128 9.42 -11.40 -8.26
C VAL A 128 9.23 -12.38 -9.41
N THR A 129 8.11 -12.29 -10.12
CA THR A 129 7.82 -13.05 -11.33
C THR A 129 7.43 -12.08 -12.45
N VAL A 130 8.06 -12.24 -13.61
CA VAL A 130 7.68 -11.57 -14.85
C VAL A 130 7.02 -12.61 -15.75
N GLN A 131 5.76 -12.39 -16.10
CA GLN A 131 5.06 -13.09 -17.18
C GLN A 131 5.12 -12.22 -18.42
N PHE A 132 5.75 -12.71 -19.48
CA PHE A 132 5.93 -11.93 -20.71
C PHE A 132 4.62 -11.69 -21.46
N GLY A 133 4.49 -10.49 -22.04
CA GLY A 133 3.30 -10.05 -22.75
C GLY A 133 2.95 -10.92 -23.97
N PRO A 134 1.69 -10.90 -24.44
CA PRO A 134 1.20 -11.77 -25.51
C PRO A 134 1.63 -11.31 -26.93
N ASN A 135 2.80 -10.71 -27.08
CA ASN A 135 3.21 -10.04 -28.33
C ASN A 135 3.85 -11.02 -29.31
N ALA A 136 3.28 -11.12 -30.51
CA ALA A 136 3.82 -11.98 -31.56
C ALA A 136 5.28 -11.62 -31.88
N GLY A 137 6.15 -12.62 -31.98
CA GLY A 137 7.57 -12.43 -32.27
C GLY A 137 8.44 -12.02 -31.07
N LEU A 138 7.87 -11.88 -29.86
CA LEU A 138 8.66 -11.70 -28.65
C LEU A 138 9.54 -12.92 -28.39
N ASN A 139 10.83 -12.68 -28.17
CA ASN A 139 11.81 -13.68 -27.77
C ASN A 139 12.81 -13.02 -26.81
N VAL A 140 12.79 -13.44 -25.54
CA VAL A 140 13.68 -12.92 -24.51
C VAL A 140 14.71 -14.00 -24.19
N THR A 141 15.98 -13.73 -24.42
CA THR A 141 17.06 -14.64 -24.02
C THR A 141 17.62 -14.20 -22.66
N TYR A 142 17.44 -15.00 -21.62
CA TYR A 142 17.98 -14.73 -20.29
C TYR A 142 18.69 -15.97 -19.74
N SER A 143 19.93 -15.79 -19.27
CA SER A 143 20.77 -16.89 -18.74
C SER A 143 20.88 -18.11 -19.68
N GLY A 144 20.94 -17.87 -20.99
CA GLY A 144 21.04 -18.92 -22.02
C GLY A 144 19.71 -19.64 -22.34
N GLN A 145 18.60 -19.26 -21.72
CA GLN A 145 17.27 -19.77 -22.01
C GLN A 145 16.44 -18.74 -22.79
N ASN A 146 15.63 -19.20 -23.74
CA ASN A 146 14.70 -18.36 -24.48
C ASN A 146 13.31 -18.43 -23.86
N TYR A 147 12.67 -17.28 -23.73
CA TYR A 147 11.32 -17.12 -23.23
C TYR A 147 10.47 -16.43 -24.29
N TYR A 148 9.28 -16.98 -24.51
CA TYR A 148 8.33 -16.59 -25.54
C TYR A 148 7.09 -15.93 -24.92
N PRO A 149 6.10 -15.47 -25.72
CA PRO A 149 4.89 -14.85 -25.18
C PRO A 149 4.20 -15.73 -24.12
N ASN A 150 3.80 -15.11 -23.01
CA ASN A 150 3.19 -15.74 -21.83
C ASN A 150 4.11 -16.64 -20.98
N ASP A 151 5.35 -16.90 -21.39
CA ASP A 151 6.31 -17.57 -20.52
C ASP A 151 6.60 -16.74 -19.27
N LYS A 152 7.06 -17.42 -18.23
CA LYS A 152 7.35 -16.81 -16.93
C LYS A 152 8.82 -16.98 -16.57
N ILE A 153 9.41 -15.92 -16.03
CA ILE A 153 10.70 -15.95 -15.38
C ILE A 153 10.57 -15.37 -13.97
N SER A 154 11.18 -16.03 -12.99
CA SER A 154 11.12 -15.62 -11.60
C SER A 154 12.50 -15.48 -10.99
N THR A 155 12.59 -14.61 -9.99
CA THR A 155 13.80 -14.43 -9.21
C THR A 155 13.52 -13.87 -7.82
N THR A 156 14.44 -14.05 -6.89
CA THR A 156 14.46 -13.32 -5.62
C THR A 156 15.37 -12.09 -5.72
N LEU A 157 14.92 -10.95 -5.21
CA LEU A 157 15.66 -9.71 -5.04
C LEU A 157 15.79 -9.37 -3.55
N HIS A 158 16.93 -8.81 -3.20
CA HIS A 158 17.17 -8.19 -1.90
C HIS A 158 17.01 -6.67 -2.00
N SER A 159 16.98 -5.99 -0.86
CA SER A 159 16.94 -4.52 -0.84
C SER A 159 18.09 -3.95 -1.68
N TYR A 160 17.80 -2.89 -2.45
CA TYR A 160 18.69 -2.22 -3.39
C TYR A 160 19.17 -3.06 -4.59
N GLN A 161 18.78 -4.34 -4.69
CA GLN A 161 19.08 -5.12 -5.88
C GLN A 161 18.18 -4.70 -7.04
N THR A 162 18.78 -4.67 -8.22
CA THR A 162 18.10 -4.35 -9.46
C THR A 162 18.10 -5.57 -10.36
N TRP A 163 17.08 -5.71 -11.20
CA TRP A 163 16.97 -6.77 -12.20
C TRP A 163 16.46 -6.20 -13.52
N GLN A 164 17.33 -6.20 -14.52
CA GLN A 164 17.02 -5.68 -15.86
C GLN A 164 16.87 -6.83 -16.85
N ILE A 165 15.84 -6.74 -17.69
CA ILE A 165 15.61 -7.62 -18.83
C ILE A 165 15.52 -6.74 -20.07
N GLN A 166 16.13 -7.21 -21.17
CA GLN A 166 16.16 -6.50 -22.44
C GLN A 166 15.87 -7.47 -23.59
N THR A 167 15.24 -6.98 -24.66
CA THR A 167 15.01 -7.75 -25.89
C THR A 167 14.81 -6.81 -27.08
N LEU A 168 14.87 -7.35 -28.29
CA LEU A 168 14.47 -6.64 -29.52
C LEU A 168 12.95 -6.63 -29.73
N GLY A 169 12.20 -7.48 -29.02
CA GLY A 169 10.74 -7.58 -29.14
C GLY A 169 9.98 -6.57 -28.27
N ASP A 170 8.68 -6.42 -28.49
CA ASP A 170 7.82 -5.61 -27.62
C ASP A 170 7.51 -6.36 -26.32
N MET A 171 7.86 -5.77 -25.17
CA MET A 171 7.55 -6.34 -23.84
C MET A 171 6.27 -5.75 -23.23
N THR A 172 5.54 -4.90 -23.95
CA THR A 172 4.29 -4.30 -23.47
C THR A 172 3.28 -5.35 -23.04
N GLY A 173 2.63 -5.13 -21.90
CA GLY A 173 1.65 -6.06 -21.37
C GLY A 173 2.27 -7.22 -20.60
N SER A 174 3.60 -7.25 -20.45
CA SER A 174 4.24 -8.16 -19.49
C SER A 174 3.81 -7.82 -18.08
N LYS A 175 3.33 -8.81 -17.34
CA LYS A 175 2.86 -8.68 -15.96
C LYS A 175 3.99 -8.97 -15.00
N ILE A 176 4.25 -8.06 -14.07
CA ILE A 176 5.19 -8.26 -12.97
C ILE A 176 4.39 -8.46 -11.69
N THR A 177 4.64 -9.55 -10.96
CA THR A 177 4.04 -9.81 -9.65
C THR A 177 5.13 -10.08 -8.61
N ALA A 178 4.91 -9.60 -7.39
CA ALA A 178 5.82 -9.82 -6.27
C ALA A 178 5.08 -10.13 -4.97
N ASN A 179 5.77 -10.73 -4.00
CA ASN A 179 5.24 -10.97 -2.66
C ASN A 179 5.41 -9.77 -1.70
N LYS A 180 6.19 -8.76 -2.09
CA LYS A 180 6.44 -7.50 -1.38
C LYS A 180 6.52 -6.37 -2.40
N VAL A 181 6.40 -5.13 -1.93
CA VAL A 181 6.46 -3.96 -2.80
C VAL A 181 7.77 -3.90 -3.59
N ILE A 182 7.67 -3.48 -4.84
CA ILE A 182 8.80 -3.34 -5.78
C ILE A 182 8.67 -2.03 -6.55
N SER A 183 9.77 -1.49 -7.04
CA SER A 183 9.75 -0.36 -7.99
C SER A 183 10.02 -0.88 -9.40
N VAL A 184 9.27 -0.38 -10.38
CA VAL A 184 9.27 -0.90 -11.76
C VAL A 184 9.43 0.23 -12.76
N PHE A 185 10.38 0.06 -13.68
CA PHE A 185 10.61 0.96 -14.81
C PHE A 185 10.53 0.16 -16.12
N SER A 186 10.14 0.82 -17.20
CA SER A 186 10.32 0.26 -18.54
C SER A 186 10.47 1.34 -19.60
N GLY A 187 10.89 0.94 -20.79
CA GLY A 187 11.15 1.83 -21.91
C GLY A 187 12.05 1.19 -22.96
N ASN A 188 12.98 1.97 -23.52
CA ASN A 188 13.91 1.51 -24.55
C ASN A 188 15.30 2.14 -24.36
N ILE A 189 16.36 1.39 -24.67
CA ILE A 189 17.73 1.92 -24.70
C ILE A 189 17.83 3.12 -25.65
N LEU A 190 17.26 2.95 -26.85
CA LEU A 190 17.18 3.94 -27.90
C LEU A 190 16.08 3.52 -28.89
N THR A 191 15.19 4.42 -29.26
CA THR A 191 14.14 4.12 -30.24
C THR A 191 13.66 5.36 -30.98
N ASN A 192 13.43 5.23 -32.29
CA ASN A 192 12.65 6.19 -33.05
C ASN A 192 11.17 5.76 -33.07
N ILE A 193 10.28 6.70 -32.81
CA ILE A 193 8.83 6.54 -32.85
C ILE A 193 8.32 7.24 -34.11
N ALA A 194 7.81 6.47 -35.08
CA ALA A 194 7.68 6.88 -36.48
C ALA A 194 9.04 7.26 -37.13
N PRO A 195 9.10 7.60 -38.43
CA PRO A 195 10.36 8.00 -39.07
C PRO A 195 10.92 9.28 -38.44
N GLY A 196 12.20 9.28 -38.08
CA GLY A 196 12.90 10.43 -37.52
C GLY A 196 14.12 10.04 -36.68
N SER A 197 14.56 10.96 -35.84
CA SER A 197 15.55 10.76 -34.79
C SER A 197 15.10 9.74 -33.73
N ALA A 198 16.01 9.29 -32.89
CA ALA A 198 15.77 8.26 -31.90
C ALA A 198 16.21 8.76 -30.52
N ASP A 199 15.43 8.47 -29.50
CA ASP A 199 15.73 8.86 -28.11
C ASP A 199 15.74 7.64 -27.18
N HIS A 200 16.39 7.78 -26.03
CA HIS A 200 16.09 6.94 -24.88
C HIS A 200 14.70 7.32 -24.37
N ILE A 201 13.88 6.33 -23.99
CA ILE A 201 12.60 6.59 -23.34
C ILE A 201 12.49 5.75 -22.08
N ALA A 202 11.92 6.32 -21.02
CA ALA A 202 11.92 5.69 -19.70
C ALA A 202 10.86 6.28 -18.77
N GLU A 203 10.06 5.41 -18.16
CA GLU A 203 9.08 5.82 -17.15
C GLU A 203 9.17 4.96 -15.87
N HIS A 204 8.82 5.56 -14.73
CA HIS A 204 8.61 4.86 -13.46
C HIS A 204 7.13 4.51 -13.35
N HIS A 205 6.81 3.22 -13.44
CA HIS A 205 5.43 2.78 -13.52
C HIS A 205 4.73 2.78 -12.16
N VAL A 206 3.45 3.15 -12.19
CA VAL A 206 2.53 2.97 -11.07
C VAL A 206 1.94 1.56 -11.08
N SER A 207 1.64 1.02 -9.89
CA SER A 207 1.05 -0.30 -9.73
C SER A 207 -0.41 -0.32 -10.17
N VAL A 208 -0.93 -1.52 -10.44
CA VAL A 208 -2.28 -1.71 -11.00
C VAL A 208 -3.39 -1.13 -10.12
N ASP A 209 -3.19 -1.06 -8.81
CA ASP A 209 -4.14 -0.45 -7.86
C ASP A 209 -4.31 1.07 -8.04
N LYS A 210 -3.41 1.73 -8.77
CA LYS A 210 -3.48 3.18 -9.07
C LYS A 210 -4.14 3.50 -10.41
N TRP A 211 -4.53 2.47 -11.17
CA TRP A 211 -5.09 2.64 -12.52
C TRP A 211 -6.54 3.09 -12.47
N GLY A 212 -6.94 4.04 -13.32
CA GLY A 212 -8.30 4.59 -13.33
C GLY A 212 -9.09 4.24 -14.60
N LYS A 213 -10.30 4.78 -14.69
CA LYS A 213 -11.24 4.54 -15.80
C LYS A 213 -11.44 5.77 -16.68
N SER A 214 -11.15 6.96 -16.16
CA SER A 214 -11.40 8.23 -16.85
C SER A 214 -10.11 9.01 -17.04
N PHE A 215 -9.87 9.54 -18.23
CA PHE A 215 -8.67 10.32 -18.53
C PHE A 215 -9.04 11.52 -19.38
N ALA A 216 -8.29 12.60 -19.21
CA ALA A 216 -8.35 13.75 -20.11
C ALA A 216 -6.93 14.08 -20.58
N THR A 217 -6.75 14.26 -21.89
CA THR A 217 -5.43 14.54 -22.47
C THR A 217 -5.45 15.81 -23.31
N VAL A 218 -4.34 16.54 -23.28
CA VAL A 218 -4.12 17.73 -24.10
C VAL A 218 -3.03 17.46 -25.12
N PRO A 219 -3.07 18.11 -26.30
CA PRO A 219 -1.99 18.00 -27.27
C PRO A 219 -0.68 18.60 -26.74
N ILE A 220 0.44 17.97 -27.08
CA ILE A 220 1.76 18.50 -26.75
C ILE A 220 2.02 19.80 -27.53
N PRO A 221 2.37 20.91 -26.86
CA PRO A 221 2.51 22.22 -27.50
C PRO A 221 3.57 22.27 -28.61
N GLY A 222 3.22 22.94 -29.71
CA GLY A 222 4.14 23.22 -30.81
C GLY A 222 4.47 22.03 -31.71
N ARG A 223 3.73 20.92 -31.59
CA ARG A 223 3.80 19.79 -32.53
C ARG A 223 2.90 20.01 -33.74
N THR A 224 3.36 19.57 -34.90
CA THR A 224 2.60 19.62 -36.16
C THR A 224 2.03 18.26 -36.55
N ILE A 225 2.59 17.18 -36.01
CA ILE A 225 2.19 15.79 -36.23
C ILE A 225 1.56 15.19 -34.96
N GLY A 226 0.67 14.23 -35.15
CA GLY A 226 0.04 13.49 -34.06
C GLY A 226 0.99 12.60 -33.27
N ASP A 227 0.49 12.03 -32.18
CA ASP A 227 1.23 11.17 -31.26
C ASP A 227 0.55 9.81 -31.12
N TYR A 228 1.30 8.81 -30.65
CA TYR A 228 0.74 7.49 -30.38
C TYR A 228 0.27 7.39 -28.94
N PHE A 229 -0.88 6.77 -28.73
CA PHE A 229 -1.42 6.45 -27.42
C PHE A 229 -1.53 4.95 -27.30
N ARG A 230 -1.05 4.39 -26.21
CA ARG A 230 -1.13 2.97 -25.92
C ARG A 230 -2.00 2.74 -24.69
N PHE A 231 -2.98 1.86 -24.85
CA PHE A 231 -3.98 1.52 -23.86
C PHE A 231 -3.74 0.07 -23.42
N VAL A 232 -3.53 -0.17 -22.14
CA VAL A 232 -3.31 -1.51 -21.56
C VAL A 232 -4.44 -1.83 -20.60
N ALA A 233 -5.02 -3.03 -20.71
CA ALA A 233 -6.09 -3.46 -19.82
C ALA A 233 -5.56 -4.12 -18.55
N SER A 234 -6.15 -3.79 -17.40
CA SER A 234 -5.94 -4.54 -16.16
C SER A 234 -6.73 -5.87 -16.14
N GLU A 235 -7.79 -5.96 -16.95
CA GLU A 235 -8.79 -7.01 -16.89
C GLU A 235 -9.30 -7.46 -18.28
N TYR A 236 -9.93 -8.64 -18.31
CA TYR A 236 -10.63 -9.17 -19.48
C TYR A 236 -11.83 -8.31 -19.90
N ASP A 237 -12.08 -8.21 -21.21
CA ASP A 237 -13.19 -7.45 -21.83
C ASP A 237 -13.32 -6.01 -21.33
N THR A 238 -12.21 -5.26 -21.45
CA THR A 238 -12.19 -3.83 -21.10
C THR A 238 -12.50 -3.00 -22.33
N ARG A 239 -13.63 -2.29 -22.33
CA ARG A 239 -14.05 -1.45 -23.45
C ARG A 239 -13.60 -0.02 -23.19
N VAL A 240 -12.98 0.60 -24.18
CA VAL A 240 -12.46 1.97 -24.14
C VAL A 240 -13.21 2.81 -25.16
N ASN A 241 -13.64 3.99 -24.73
CA ASN A 241 -14.30 5.00 -25.55
C ASN A 241 -13.49 6.29 -25.50
N VAL A 242 -13.03 6.76 -26.66
CA VAL A 242 -12.26 7.99 -26.83
C VAL A 242 -13.13 8.99 -27.57
N VAL A 243 -13.44 10.10 -26.92
CA VAL A 243 -14.15 11.23 -27.53
C VAL A 243 -13.23 12.44 -27.54
N GLY A 244 -13.29 13.24 -28.59
CA GLY A 244 -12.42 14.41 -28.68
C GLY A 244 -12.78 15.36 -29.79
N LEU A 245 -12.03 16.45 -29.89
CA LEU A 245 -12.09 17.38 -31.01
C LEU A 245 -10.84 17.22 -31.86
N ASN A 246 -10.99 16.64 -33.05
CA ASN A 246 -9.89 16.49 -34.00
C ASN A 246 -10.00 17.57 -35.08
N ASN A 247 -9.09 18.55 -35.06
CA ASN A 247 -9.14 19.72 -35.97
C ASN A 247 -10.48 20.48 -35.91
N GLY A 248 -11.09 20.57 -34.73
CA GLY A 248 -12.38 21.22 -34.52
C GLY A 248 -13.61 20.39 -34.92
N GLN A 249 -13.42 19.16 -35.41
CA GLN A 249 -14.51 18.22 -35.70
C GLN A 249 -14.66 17.22 -34.55
N SER A 250 -15.91 16.91 -34.18
CA SER A 250 -16.21 15.88 -33.20
C SER A 250 -15.68 14.52 -33.67
N PHE A 251 -14.99 13.83 -32.79
CA PHE A 251 -14.44 12.51 -33.02
C PHE A 251 -14.89 11.57 -31.90
N THR A 252 -15.21 10.33 -32.24
CA THR A 252 -15.54 9.27 -31.30
C THR A 252 -15.03 7.96 -31.83
N GLU A 253 -14.34 7.20 -30.98
CA GLU A 253 -13.82 5.88 -31.30
C GLU A 253 -13.98 4.95 -30.10
N THR A 254 -14.49 3.74 -30.34
CA THR A 254 -14.61 2.69 -29.32
C THR A 254 -13.82 1.46 -29.74
N PHE A 255 -13.15 0.82 -28.79
CA PHE A 255 -12.47 -0.45 -29.01
C PHE A 255 -12.42 -1.28 -27.72
N THR A 256 -12.13 -2.58 -27.87
CA THR A 256 -12.11 -3.53 -26.75
C THR A 256 -10.73 -4.14 -26.60
N LEU A 257 -10.22 -4.12 -25.37
CA LEU A 257 -9.04 -4.85 -24.93
C LEU A 257 -9.50 -6.20 -24.37
N THR A 258 -9.02 -7.28 -24.99
CA THR A 258 -9.64 -8.61 -24.83
C THR A 258 -9.22 -9.31 -23.55
N THR A 259 -7.98 -9.16 -23.09
CA THR A 259 -7.45 -9.82 -21.89
C THR A 259 -6.66 -8.86 -21.00
N ALA A 260 -6.44 -9.21 -19.74
CA ALA A 260 -5.52 -8.48 -18.87
C ALA A 260 -4.09 -8.48 -19.45
N GLY A 261 -3.47 -7.32 -19.56
CA GLY A 261 -2.19 -7.11 -20.24
C GLY A 261 -2.28 -7.01 -21.76
N SER A 262 -3.43 -7.26 -22.38
CA SER A 262 -3.63 -6.90 -23.80
C SER A 262 -3.60 -5.39 -23.95
N TRP A 263 -3.17 -4.94 -25.13
CA TRP A 263 -3.01 -3.53 -25.42
C TRP A 263 -3.36 -3.20 -26.86
N ILE A 264 -3.76 -1.94 -27.09
CA ILE A 264 -4.03 -1.37 -28.40
C ILE A 264 -3.29 -0.03 -28.50
N GLN A 265 -2.70 0.23 -29.67
CA GLN A 265 -2.12 1.53 -29.99
C GLN A 265 -3.01 2.30 -30.96
N LYS A 266 -3.24 3.58 -30.68
CA LYS A 266 -3.97 4.54 -31.52
C LYS A 266 -3.11 5.75 -31.84
N GLU A 267 -3.44 6.41 -32.93
CA GLU A 267 -2.81 7.67 -33.31
C GLU A 267 -3.84 8.79 -33.28
N TYR A 268 -3.49 9.88 -32.60
CA TYR A 268 -4.33 11.06 -32.53
C TYR A 268 -3.56 12.30 -32.96
N SER A 269 -4.25 13.28 -33.53
CA SER A 269 -3.62 14.47 -34.12
C SER A 269 -3.02 15.41 -33.06
N SER A 270 -2.09 16.27 -33.47
CA SER A 270 -1.45 17.31 -32.65
C SER A 270 -2.39 18.41 -32.14
N LYS A 271 -3.69 18.30 -32.42
CA LYS A 271 -4.73 19.23 -31.95
C LYS A 271 -5.85 18.53 -31.20
N PHE A 272 -5.66 17.24 -30.88
CA PHE A 272 -6.68 16.40 -30.30
C PHE A 272 -6.78 16.56 -28.78
N TYR A 273 -7.79 17.30 -28.33
CA TYR A 273 -8.22 17.31 -26.92
C TYR A 273 -9.20 16.15 -26.73
N SER A 274 -8.90 15.23 -25.81
CA SER A 274 -9.66 13.99 -25.69
C SER A 274 -10.04 13.62 -24.27
N LEU A 275 -11.27 13.14 -24.12
CA LEU A 275 -11.74 12.40 -22.95
C LEU A 275 -11.73 10.92 -23.31
N ILE A 276 -11.14 10.13 -22.43
CA ILE A 276 -11.02 8.68 -22.55
C ILE A 276 -11.77 8.09 -21.37
N THR A 277 -12.68 7.17 -21.65
CA THR A 277 -13.45 6.46 -20.64
C THR A 277 -13.32 4.96 -20.88
N ALA A 278 -13.26 4.17 -19.81
CA ALA A 278 -13.17 2.73 -19.90
C ALA A 278 -14.14 2.05 -18.93
N THR A 279 -14.65 0.87 -19.32
CA THR A 279 -15.53 0.09 -18.45
C THR A 279 -14.81 -0.51 -17.24
N LYS A 280 -13.48 -0.63 -17.33
CA LYS A 280 -12.59 -1.20 -16.31
C LYS A 280 -11.27 -0.44 -16.30
N PRO A 281 -10.48 -0.50 -15.21
CA PRO A 281 -9.25 0.26 -15.10
C PRO A 281 -8.24 -0.06 -16.20
N ILE A 282 -7.67 0.98 -16.79
CA ILE A 282 -6.68 0.89 -17.87
C ILE A 282 -5.45 1.71 -17.54
N TYR A 283 -4.39 1.48 -18.30
CA TYR A 283 -3.19 2.30 -18.28
C TYR A 283 -2.99 2.95 -19.64
N VAL A 284 -2.80 4.27 -19.63
CA VAL A 284 -2.68 5.08 -20.84
C VAL A 284 -1.31 5.73 -20.87
N ILE A 285 -0.57 5.47 -21.94
CA ILE A 285 0.75 6.06 -22.18
C ILE A 285 0.74 6.76 -23.53
N GLN A 286 1.22 8.00 -23.54
CA GLN A 286 1.46 8.76 -24.75
C GLN A 286 2.93 8.62 -25.15
N PHE A 287 3.16 8.37 -26.42
CA PHE A 287 4.47 8.42 -27.06
C PHE A 287 4.51 9.60 -28.01
N SER A 288 5.37 10.58 -27.71
CA SER A 288 5.62 11.65 -28.68
C SER A 288 6.39 11.08 -29.87
N LYS A 289 5.99 11.44 -31.10
CA LYS A 289 6.71 11.00 -32.30
C LYS A 289 8.04 11.74 -32.48
N SER A 290 8.96 11.09 -33.17
CA SER A 290 10.30 11.59 -33.47
C SER A 290 10.31 12.86 -34.33
N GLN A 291 11.42 13.60 -34.23
CA GLN A 291 11.73 14.69 -35.13
C GLN A 291 12.09 14.13 -36.52
N ALA A 292 11.15 14.26 -37.46
CA ALA A 292 11.32 13.80 -38.84
C ALA A 292 12.04 14.83 -39.75
N CYS A 293 11.98 16.11 -39.39
CA CYS A 293 12.64 17.19 -40.13
C CYS A 293 12.93 18.39 -39.22
N SER A 294 14.01 19.11 -39.52
CA SER A 294 14.52 20.25 -38.73
C SER A 294 13.53 21.43 -38.60
N SER A 295 12.55 21.53 -39.49
CA SER A 295 11.54 22.60 -39.53
C SER A 295 10.14 22.19 -39.05
N CYS A 296 9.91 20.92 -38.71
CA CYS A 296 8.57 20.35 -38.56
C CYS A 296 8.16 20.10 -37.09
N THR A 297 9.08 19.53 -36.33
CA THR A 297 8.94 19.19 -34.91
C THR A 297 10.33 19.12 -34.32
N VAL A 298 10.68 20.08 -33.46
CA VAL A 298 12.00 20.13 -32.80
C VAL A 298 11.87 19.43 -31.45
N ALA A 299 11.79 18.10 -31.47
CA ALA A 299 11.73 17.23 -30.29
C ALA A 299 11.92 15.77 -30.71
N ASP A 300 12.75 15.05 -29.96
CA ASP A 300 12.86 13.60 -30.07
C ASP A 300 11.69 12.88 -29.36
N PRO A 301 11.54 11.55 -29.49
CA PRO A 301 10.45 10.86 -28.83
C PRO A 301 10.61 10.82 -27.30
N ALA A 302 9.49 10.94 -26.58
CA ALA A 302 9.37 10.77 -25.13
C ALA A 302 8.21 9.83 -24.82
N MET A 303 8.30 9.14 -23.69
CA MET A 303 7.23 8.31 -23.13
C MET A 303 6.61 9.02 -21.93
N ILE A 304 5.29 9.21 -21.95
CA ILE A 304 4.59 10.00 -20.93
C ILE A 304 3.44 9.17 -20.37
N ILE A 305 3.47 8.90 -19.07
CA ILE A 305 2.31 8.35 -18.37
C ILE A 305 1.20 9.41 -18.34
N ILE A 306 0.00 9.01 -18.76
CA ILE A 306 -1.21 9.84 -18.64
C ILE A 306 -1.95 9.42 -17.36
N PRO A 307 -1.96 10.26 -16.31
CA PRO A 307 -2.73 9.97 -15.12
C PRO A 307 -4.23 9.94 -15.42
N PRO A 308 -4.99 9.04 -14.79
CA PRO A 308 -6.44 9.12 -14.77
C PRO A 308 -6.90 10.36 -14.00
N ILE A 309 -8.13 10.83 -14.25
CA ILE A 309 -8.74 12.00 -13.60
C ILE A 309 -8.79 11.79 -12.08
N GLU A 310 -9.04 10.57 -11.66
CA GLU A 310 -9.06 10.09 -10.27
C GLU A 310 -7.70 10.30 -9.56
N GLN A 311 -6.62 10.57 -10.29
CA GLN A 311 -5.27 10.81 -9.76
C GLN A 311 -4.81 12.27 -9.89
N PHE A 312 -5.68 13.16 -10.38
CA PHE A 312 -5.39 14.60 -10.43
C PHE A 312 -5.20 15.16 -9.03
N ALA A 313 -4.39 16.20 -8.89
CA ALA A 313 -4.12 16.85 -7.62
C ALA A 313 -4.45 18.34 -7.70
N SER A 314 -4.57 18.99 -6.55
CA SER A 314 -4.86 20.42 -6.43
C SER A 314 -3.59 21.28 -6.37
N ASP A 315 -2.42 20.66 -6.24
CA ASP A 315 -1.12 21.33 -6.31
C ASP A 315 0.02 20.41 -6.80
N TYR A 316 1.05 21.04 -7.37
CA TYR A 316 2.27 20.39 -7.86
C TYR A 316 3.49 21.29 -7.61
N VAL A 317 4.58 20.71 -7.11
CA VAL A 317 5.88 21.38 -6.99
C VAL A 317 6.92 20.64 -7.81
N PHE A 318 7.44 21.30 -8.85
CA PHE A 318 8.33 20.67 -9.82
C PHE A 318 9.47 21.58 -10.26
N THR A 319 10.43 21.02 -11.00
CA THR A 319 11.52 21.76 -11.63
C THR A 319 11.57 21.47 -13.11
N THR A 320 12.05 22.41 -13.90
CA THR A 320 12.34 22.20 -15.32
C THR A 320 13.81 21.79 -15.50
N PRO A 321 14.10 20.57 -16.00
CA PRO A 321 15.47 20.08 -16.19
C PRO A 321 16.16 20.74 -17.39
N ARG A 322 17.45 20.44 -17.56
CA ARG A 322 18.27 20.89 -18.69
C ARG A 322 18.60 19.75 -19.64
N LYS A 323 18.67 20.08 -20.92
CA LYS A 323 19.11 19.14 -21.96
C LYS A 323 20.63 18.96 -21.92
N SER A 324 21.18 18.00 -22.67
CA SER A 324 22.62 17.72 -22.63
C SER A 324 23.45 18.93 -23.07
N THR A 325 22.94 19.68 -24.05
CA THR A 325 23.56 20.88 -24.61
C THR A 325 22.63 22.08 -24.57
N GLY A 326 22.60 22.79 -23.45
CA GLY A 326 21.82 24.04 -23.28
C GLY A 326 20.49 23.84 -22.58
N SER A 327 19.43 24.47 -23.10
CA SER A 327 18.13 24.60 -22.43
C SER A 327 17.00 23.96 -23.22
N PHE A 328 16.04 23.38 -22.50
CA PHE A 328 14.75 23.00 -23.07
C PHE A 328 13.82 24.20 -23.17
N THR A 329 12.93 24.18 -24.16
CA THR A 329 11.69 24.94 -24.09
C THR A 329 10.68 24.12 -23.31
N ASN A 330 10.32 24.58 -22.11
CA ASN A 330 9.52 23.82 -21.16
C ASN A 330 8.05 24.24 -21.19
N TYR A 331 7.17 23.27 -20.99
CA TYR A 331 5.74 23.46 -20.91
C TYR A 331 5.17 22.70 -19.71
N PHE A 332 4.27 23.36 -18.98
CA PHE A 332 3.36 22.71 -18.05
C PHE A 332 2.00 22.58 -18.71
N MET A 333 1.60 21.35 -19.01
CA MET A 333 0.33 20.99 -19.65
C MET A 333 -0.70 20.65 -18.57
N PHE A 334 -1.93 21.12 -18.74
CA PHE A 334 -2.97 20.96 -17.73
C PHE A 334 -4.37 20.73 -18.30
N VAL A 335 -5.22 20.12 -17.47
CA VAL A 335 -6.67 19.95 -17.68
C VAL A 335 -7.37 20.25 -16.36
N VAL A 336 -8.41 21.09 -16.39
CA VAL A 336 -9.20 21.46 -15.21
C VAL A 336 -10.67 21.59 -15.60
N LYS A 337 -11.59 21.44 -14.65
CA LYS A 337 -13.01 21.74 -14.87
C LYS A 337 -13.18 23.20 -15.35
N SER A 338 -14.06 23.41 -16.32
CA SER A 338 -14.28 24.69 -17.00
C SER A 338 -14.79 25.78 -16.06
N SER A 339 -15.62 25.40 -15.07
CA SER A 339 -16.10 26.29 -13.99
C SER A 339 -14.97 26.77 -13.10
N GLU A 340 -13.97 25.92 -12.85
CA GLU A 340 -12.93 26.18 -11.84
C GLU A 340 -11.67 26.82 -12.40
N LYS A 341 -11.49 26.89 -13.72
CA LYS A 341 -10.23 27.32 -14.36
C LYS A 341 -9.60 28.64 -13.88
N SER A 342 -10.40 29.53 -13.27
CA SER A 342 -9.96 30.84 -12.76
C SER A 342 -9.12 30.76 -11.47
N GLY A 343 -9.17 29.63 -10.75
CA GLY A 343 -8.44 29.44 -9.49
C GLY A 343 -6.99 28.98 -9.64
N LEU A 344 -6.52 28.65 -10.85
CA LEU A 344 -5.13 28.23 -11.06
C LEU A 344 -4.12 29.35 -10.73
N ARG A 345 -3.05 29.01 -10.00
CA ARG A 345 -1.97 29.91 -9.57
C ARG A 345 -0.61 29.29 -9.85
N LEU A 346 0.29 30.02 -10.52
CA LEU A 346 1.70 29.66 -10.69
C LEU A 346 2.55 30.57 -9.79
N ASN A 347 3.29 29.99 -8.86
CA ASN A 347 4.05 30.69 -7.82
C ASN A 347 3.19 31.73 -7.07
N GLY A 348 1.93 31.36 -6.81
CA GLY A 348 0.94 32.23 -6.15
C GLY A 348 0.25 33.25 -7.06
N ALA A 349 0.72 33.48 -8.29
CA ALA A 349 0.12 34.44 -9.22
C ALA A 349 -0.95 33.80 -10.12
N PRO A 350 -2.07 34.47 -10.43
CA PRO A 350 -3.05 33.99 -11.41
C PRO A 350 -2.42 33.68 -12.77
N VAL A 351 -2.85 32.59 -13.39
CA VAL A 351 -2.43 32.23 -14.75
C VAL A 351 -3.50 32.65 -15.76
N SER A 352 -3.09 32.97 -16.99
CA SER A 352 -4.01 33.32 -18.08
C SER A 352 -3.58 32.68 -19.41
N PRO A 353 -3.53 31.34 -19.49
CA PRO A 353 -3.24 30.64 -20.73
C PRO A 353 -4.41 30.72 -21.73
N THR A 354 -4.16 30.26 -22.95
CA THR A 354 -5.25 29.96 -23.89
C THR A 354 -5.90 28.64 -23.50
N TYR A 355 -7.18 28.70 -23.09
CA TYR A 355 -7.98 27.54 -22.75
C TYR A 355 -8.72 27.01 -24.00
N ASN A 356 -8.72 25.70 -24.15
CA ASN A 356 -9.48 25.01 -25.19
C ASN A 356 -10.47 24.06 -24.53
N ASN A 357 -11.71 24.06 -25.01
CA ASN A 357 -12.77 23.21 -24.49
C ASN A 357 -12.59 21.77 -24.97
N PHE A 358 -12.83 20.82 -24.07
CA PHE A 358 -13.06 19.43 -24.43
C PHE A 358 -14.50 19.25 -24.97
N PRO A 359 -14.80 18.12 -25.64
CA PRO A 359 -16.19 17.79 -25.96
C PRO A 359 -17.09 17.86 -24.72
N GLY A 360 -18.29 18.42 -24.87
CA GLY A 360 -19.24 18.61 -23.76
C GLY A 360 -18.98 19.87 -22.90
N GLY A 361 -17.79 20.48 -22.96
CA GLY A 361 -17.49 21.75 -22.30
C GLY A 361 -17.27 21.68 -20.79
N GLU A 362 -17.34 20.50 -20.18
CA GLU A 362 -17.09 20.28 -18.75
C GLU A 362 -15.63 20.56 -18.38
N TYR A 363 -14.68 20.12 -19.22
CA TYR A 363 -13.25 20.33 -19.03
C TYR A 363 -12.69 21.35 -20.01
N VAL A 364 -11.67 22.06 -19.56
CA VAL A 364 -10.78 22.88 -20.38
C VAL A 364 -9.35 22.45 -20.19
N GLY A 365 -8.54 22.60 -21.24
CA GLY A 365 -7.11 22.29 -21.20
C GLY A 365 -6.28 23.34 -21.88
N GLY A 366 -4.99 23.34 -21.56
CA GLY A 366 -4.02 24.26 -22.12
C GLY A 366 -2.62 23.96 -21.62
N PHE A 367 -1.74 24.94 -21.78
CA PHE A 367 -0.37 24.85 -21.31
C PHE A 367 0.17 26.22 -20.89
N LEU A 368 1.20 26.18 -20.04
CA LEU A 368 2.01 27.33 -19.64
C LEU A 368 3.43 27.13 -20.19
N SER A 369 3.97 28.14 -20.87
CA SER A 369 5.39 28.16 -21.24
C SER A 369 6.22 28.55 -20.02
N LEU A 370 7.23 27.76 -19.68
CA LEU A 370 8.04 27.95 -18.49
C LEU A 370 9.50 28.22 -18.85
N ALA A 371 10.13 29.11 -18.09
CA ALA A 371 11.58 29.24 -18.10
C ALA A 371 12.22 28.05 -17.33
N GLU A 372 13.54 27.99 -17.35
CA GLU A 372 14.26 27.10 -16.45
C GLU A 372 14.11 27.57 -15.01
N GLY A 373 13.72 26.67 -14.10
CA GLY A 373 13.53 26.99 -12.70
C GLY A 373 12.66 25.99 -11.94
N THR A 374 12.36 26.35 -10.70
CA THR A 374 11.44 25.62 -9.82
C THR A 374 10.12 26.36 -9.75
N TYR A 375 9.02 25.60 -9.80
CA TYR A 375 7.68 26.13 -9.86
C TYR A 375 6.76 25.39 -8.90
N GLU A 376 5.84 26.14 -8.33
CA GLU A 376 4.68 25.68 -7.60
C GLU A 376 3.45 26.07 -8.42
N ILE A 377 2.61 25.10 -8.80
CA ILE A 377 1.31 25.41 -9.39
C ILE A 377 0.22 24.78 -8.55
N ARG A 378 -0.81 25.55 -8.21
CA ARG A 378 -1.92 25.12 -7.35
C ARG A 378 -3.24 25.73 -7.77
N HIS A 379 -4.33 25.17 -7.28
CA HIS A 379 -5.64 25.82 -7.34
C HIS A 379 -5.89 26.62 -6.05
N THR A 380 -6.75 27.64 -6.11
CA THR A 380 -7.15 28.42 -4.91
C THR A 380 -8.08 27.67 -3.97
N SER A 381 -8.72 26.61 -4.48
CA SER A 381 -9.54 25.67 -3.70
C SER A 381 -8.84 24.32 -3.69
N PRO A 382 -8.61 23.70 -2.52
CA PRO A 382 -7.91 22.41 -2.40
C PRO A 382 -8.74 21.21 -2.92
N ASN A 383 -10.05 21.34 -3.04
CA ASN A 383 -10.94 20.28 -3.57
C ASN A 383 -10.98 20.28 -5.10
N VAL A 384 -10.48 21.34 -5.73
CA VAL A 384 -10.40 21.39 -7.19
C VAL A 384 -9.08 20.78 -7.64
N VAL A 385 -9.21 19.61 -8.25
CA VAL A 385 -8.10 18.89 -8.86
C VAL A 385 -7.94 19.22 -10.35
N PHE A 386 -6.71 19.12 -10.84
CA PHE A 386 -6.38 19.29 -12.26
C PHE A 386 -5.22 18.39 -12.67
N LEU A 387 -5.09 18.09 -13.97
CA LEU A 387 -3.92 17.39 -14.51
C LEU A 387 -2.71 18.32 -14.46
N GLY A 388 -1.56 17.80 -14.01
CA GLY A 388 -0.26 18.42 -14.24
C GLY A 388 0.71 17.49 -14.96
N SER A 389 1.16 17.85 -16.15
CA SER A 389 2.18 17.11 -16.90
C SER A 389 3.25 18.06 -17.44
N LEU A 390 4.53 17.68 -17.27
CA LEU A 390 5.64 18.42 -17.84
C LEU A 390 6.06 17.84 -19.16
N TYR A 391 6.40 18.74 -20.08
CA TYR A 391 7.04 18.39 -21.33
C TYR A 391 8.09 19.43 -21.68
N GLY A 392 9.29 18.97 -22.01
CA GLY A 392 10.35 19.83 -22.55
C GLY A 392 10.78 19.38 -23.92
N ARG A 393 11.05 20.34 -24.79
CA ARG A 393 11.57 20.07 -26.13
C ARG A 393 12.84 20.84 -26.44
N GLY A 394 13.74 20.17 -27.14
CA GLY A 394 14.98 20.71 -27.66
C GLY A 394 15.30 20.05 -29.00
N SER A 395 16.32 20.58 -29.69
CA SER A 395 16.82 19.90 -30.89
C SER A 395 17.38 18.55 -30.50
N TYR A 396 16.83 17.48 -31.07
CA TYR A 396 17.24 16.09 -30.82
C TYR A 396 17.10 15.59 -29.38
N GLU A 397 16.28 16.25 -28.57
CA GLU A 397 16.12 15.92 -27.15
C GLU A 397 14.71 16.29 -26.71
N SER A 398 14.06 15.42 -25.95
CA SER A 398 12.83 15.78 -25.24
C SER A 398 12.77 15.11 -23.87
N TYR A 399 11.82 15.51 -23.04
CA TYR A 399 11.41 14.74 -21.87
C TYR A 399 9.90 14.93 -21.67
N GLY A 400 9.24 13.97 -21.04
CA GLY A 400 7.88 14.19 -20.55
C GLY A 400 7.48 13.22 -19.46
N PHE A 401 6.76 13.71 -18.45
CA PHE A 401 6.28 12.91 -17.33
C PHE A 401 5.19 13.68 -16.55
N PRO A 402 4.33 12.99 -15.77
CA PRO A 402 3.40 13.65 -14.87
C PRO A 402 4.13 14.46 -13.79
N SER A 403 3.66 15.68 -13.48
CA SER A 403 4.29 16.54 -12.46
C SER A 403 4.11 16.00 -11.03
N GLY A 404 3.06 15.19 -10.84
CA GLY A 404 2.67 14.52 -9.62
C GLY A 404 1.36 13.77 -9.85
N MET A 405 0.96 12.94 -8.89
CA MET A 405 -0.34 12.26 -8.82
C MET A 405 -0.69 12.08 -7.34
N ARG A 406 -1.97 11.95 -6.99
CA ARG A 406 -2.41 11.65 -5.61
C ARG A 406 -1.93 10.29 -5.10
N MET A 407 -1.69 9.34 -6.00
CA MET A 407 -1.26 7.96 -5.71
C MET A 407 -2.24 7.14 -4.87
N ALA A 408 -3.52 7.49 -4.88
CA ALA A 408 -4.57 6.75 -4.19
C ALA A 408 -4.88 5.40 -4.86
N ALA A 409 -5.34 4.41 -4.10
CA ALA A 409 -5.62 3.06 -4.60
C ALA A 409 -7.01 2.94 -5.28
N VAL A 410 -7.22 3.68 -6.38
CA VAL A 410 -8.52 3.79 -7.09
C VAL A 410 -8.96 2.51 -7.84
N ASN A 411 -8.08 1.53 -7.99
CA ASN A 411 -8.37 0.19 -8.48
C ASN A 411 -8.09 -0.87 -7.41
N SER A 412 -8.58 -0.61 -6.21
CA SER A 412 -8.70 -1.59 -5.14
C SER A 412 -10.13 -1.60 -4.62
N PRO A 413 -10.58 -2.69 -3.97
CA PRO A 413 -11.82 -2.65 -3.22
C PRO A 413 -11.76 -1.50 -2.22
N CYS A 414 -12.65 -0.52 -2.38
CA CYS A 414 -12.79 0.53 -1.39
C CYS A 414 -13.45 -0.05 -0.13
N THR A 415 -12.96 0.38 1.03
CA THR A 415 -13.51 0.03 2.33
C THR A 415 -13.80 1.31 3.07
N VAL A 416 -15.08 1.53 3.36
CA VAL A 416 -15.52 2.69 4.15
C VAL A 416 -14.70 2.77 5.43
N SER A 417 -14.14 3.94 5.69
CA SER A 417 -13.23 4.19 6.79
C SER A 417 -13.57 5.50 7.49
N ILE A 418 -12.94 5.75 8.64
CA ILE A 418 -13.13 7.03 9.33
C ILE A 418 -12.37 8.12 8.57
N MET A 419 -13.01 9.26 8.36
CA MET A 419 -12.38 10.40 7.72
C MET A 419 -11.13 10.86 8.49
N VAL A 420 -10.03 11.04 7.74
CA VAL A 420 -8.80 11.68 8.21
C VAL A 420 -8.41 12.75 7.19
N VAL A 421 -8.21 13.98 7.67
CA VAL A 421 -7.91 15.12 6.78
C VAL A 421 -6.66 14.86 5.92
N GLY A 422 -6.84 14.83 4.60
CA GLY A 422 -5.77 14.75 3.61
C GLY A 422 -5.00 13.43 3.63
N ASP A 423 -5.66 12.32 3.94
CA ASP A 423 -5.01 11.00 4.00
C ASP A 423 -4.91 10.32 2.61
N GLY A 424 -5.54 10.89 1.59
CA GLY A 424 -5.52 10.37 0.23
C GLY A 424 -6.28 9.05 0.06
N ILE A 425 -7.18 8.73 0.98
CA ILE A 425 -8.09 7.59 0.95
C ILE A 425 -9.47 8.09 0.55
N ASP A 426 -10.20 7.25 -0.19
CA ASP A 426 -11.63 7.39 -0.47
C ASP A 426 -12.36 6.76 0.73
N ASN A 427 -12.75 7.58 1.71
CA ASN A 427 -13.24 7.13 3.01
C ASN A 427 -14.70 6.65 2.94
N ASP A 428 -15.48 7.09 1.96
CA ASP A 428 -16.91 6.81 1.82
C ASP A 428 -17.25 5.88 0.62
N CYS A 429 -16.28 5.65 -0.27
CA CYS A 429 -16.35 4.80 -1.45
C CYS A 429 -17.19 5.33 -2.61
N ASP A 430 -17.30 6.66 -2.77
CA ASP A 430 -17.96 7.27 -3.93
C ASP A 430 -17.04 7.40 -5.17
N GLY A 431 -15.73 7.15 -4.99
CA GLY A 431 -14.71 7.23 -6.02
C GLY A 431 -14.03 8.60 -6.14
N LYS A 432 -14.29 9.51 -5.21
CA LYS A 432 -13.54 10.74 -4.95
C LYS A 432 -12.68 10.53 -3.70
N ILE A 433 -11.75 11.47 -3.50
CA ILE A 433 -10.71 11.39 -2.47
C ILE A 433 -10.45 12.82 -2.01
N ASP A 434 -10.41 13.05 -0.71
CA ASP A 434 -10.07 14.36 -0.14
C ASP A 434 -10.84 15.53 -0.85
N GLU A 435 -12.15 15.42 -1.03
CA GLU A 435 -12.99 16.33 -1.81
C GLU A 435 -13.82 17.34 -1.00
N GLU A 436 -13.78 17.32 0.33
CA GLU A 436 -14.52 18.27 1.16
C GLU A 436 -13.65 19.30 1.91
N LEU A 437 -14.17 20.53 2.04
CA LEU A 437 -13.60 21.55 2.91
C LEU A 437 -14.22 21.44 4.31
N CYS A 438 -13.69 20.55 5.14
CA CYS A 438 -14.16 20.33 6.52
C CYS A 438 -13.65 21.40 7.50
N THR A 439 -13.94 22.65 7.20
CA THR A 439 -13.57 23.79 8.04
C THR A 439 -14.82 24.46 8.59
N THR A 440 -14.72 25.00 9.80
CA THR A 440 -15.80 25.82 10.39
C THR A 440 -16.16 27.02 9.52
N ALA A 441 -15.20 27.51 8.71
CA ALA A 441 -15.43 28.59 7.75
C ALA A 441 -16.29 28.16 6.54
N ASN A 442 -16.26 26.89 6.17
CA ASN A 442 -17.13 26.31 5.14
C ASN A 442 -18.48 25.82 5.71
N ASN A 443 -18.72 25.99 7.02
CA ASN A 443 -19.94 25.53 7.69
C ASN A 443 -20.25 24.03 7.47
N PHE A 444 -19.23 23.21 7.16
CA PHE A 444 -19.40 21.79 6.89
C PHE A 444 -20.44 21.53 5.78
N ASN A 445 -20.36 22.31 4.71
CA ASN A 445 -21.20 22.10 3.54
C ASN A 445 -20.72 20.86 2.78
N ASP A 446 -21.68 20.12 2.24
CA ASP A 446 -21.52 19.15 1.16
C ASP A 446 -21.02 19.91 -0.09
N ASP A 447 -19.72 19.84 -0.37
CA ASP A 447 -19.05 20.62 -1.41
C ASP A 447 -19.14 19.98 -2.80
N ASP A 448 -19.44 18.69 -2.87
CA ASP A 448 -19.41 17.90 -4.11
C ASP A 448 -20.78 17.34 -4.52
N GLY A 449 -21.79 17.50 -3.66
CA GLY A 449 -23.21 17.32 -3.89
C GLY A 449 -23.69 15.88 -3.80
N ASP A 450 -22.98 15.02 -3.09
CA ASP A 450 -23.27 13.60 -2.95
C ASP A 450 -24.36 13.33 -1.87
N GLY A 451 -24.61 14.32 -1.00
CA GLY A 451 -25.62 14.31 0.04
C GLY A 451 -25.09 14.02 1.45
N VAL A 452 -23.79 13.89 1.63
CA VAL A 452 -23.11 13.70 2.91
C VAL A 452 -22.21 14.92 3.19
N SER A 453 -21.87 15.14 4.45
CA SER A 453 -21.04 16.28 4.87
C SER A 453 -20.10 15.85 5.98
N GLU A 454 -18.88 16.38 5.99
CA GLU A 454 -17.77 16.05 6.88
C GLU A 454 -17.07 14.71 6.59
N GLU A 455 -17.00 14.29 5.33
CA GLU A 455 -16.20 13.15 4.86
C GLU A 455 -15.06 13.59 3.95
N ASP A 456 -14.09 12.70 3.71
CA ASP A 456 -13.01 12.94 2.74
C ASP A 456 -12.41 14.36 2.76
N CYS A 457 -11.99 14.80 3.95
CA CYS A 457 -11.64 16.19 4.15
C CYS A 457 -10.29 16.55 3.51
N ALA A 458 -10.30 17.46 2.55
CA ALA A 458 -9.10 17.97 1.91
C ALA A 458 -8.17 18.70 2.90
N LYS A 459 -6.86 18.51 2.73
CA LYS A 459 -5.85 19.31 3.43
C LYS A 459 -6.01 20.80 3.07
N PRO A 460 -6.19 21.71 4.05
CA PRO A 460 -6.31 23.14 3.78
C PRO A 460 -5.05 23.72 3.13
N TYR A 461 -5.22 24.79 2.34
CA TYR A 461 -4.11 25.42 1.63
C TYR A 461 -3.10 26.07 2.59
N PRO A 462 -1.79 26.09 2.22
CA PRO A 462 -0.79 26.89 2.91
C PRO A 462 -1.15 28.38 2.93
N ILE A 463 -1.37 28.93 4.13
CA ILE A 463 -1.61 30.35 4.37
C ILE A 463 -0.25 31.00 4.64
N ASP A 464 0.27 31.73 3.67
CA ASP A 464 1.52 32.46 3.83
C ASP A 464 1.38 33.57 4.88
N GLY A 465 2.42 33.74 5.68
CA GLY A 465 2.50 34.83 6.64
C GLY A 465 2.61 36.18 5.92
N ILE A 466 1.84 37.16 6.39
CA ILE A 466 1.96 38.54 5.94
C ILE A 466 2.45 39.42 7.09
N TRP A 467 3.45 40.25 6.77
CA TRP A 467 3.96 41.25 7.71
C TRP A 467 2.87 42.27 8.06
N THR A 468 2.74 42.58 9.35
CA THR A 468 2.08 43.80 9.80
C THR A 468 2.83 45.03 9.28
N THR A 469 2.18 46.19 9.32
CA THR A 469 2.90 47.46 9.16
C THR A 469 3.98 47.57 10.24
N TRP A 470 5.09 48.23 9.89
CA TRP A 470 6.11 48.57 10.88
C TRP A 470 5.49 49.40 11.99
N GLU A 471 5.79 49.05 13.23
CA GLU A 471 5.50 49.89 14.38
C GLU A 471 6.21 51.26 14.24
N ARG A 472 5.78 52.23 15.06
CA ARG A 472 6.48 53.51 15.14
C ARG A 472 7.91 53.26 15.63
N TRP A 473 8.84 54.06 15.12
CA TRP A 473 10.20 54.09 15.65
C TRP A 473 10.20 54.33 17.15
N GLY A 474 10.93 53.49 17.88
CA GLY A 474 11.22 53.70 19.30
C GLY A 474 12.00 54.99 19.55
N PRO A 475 12.14 55.40 20.82
CA PRO A 475 12.92 56.59 21.17
C PRO A 475 14.38 56.42 20.74
N CYS A 476 15.02 57.54 20.40
CA CYS A 476 16.43 57.56 20.05
C CYS A 476 17.29 57.40 21.31
N ALA A 477 17.91 56.24 21.48
CA ALA A 477 18.74 55.89 22.64
C ALA A 477 20.22 56.15 22.36
N CYS A 478 20.96 56.64 23.36
CA CYS A 478 22.40 56.86 23.25
C CYS A 478 23.16 55.54 23.10
N THR A 479 23.99 55.43 22.07
CA THR A 479 24.97 54.35 21.92
C THR A 479 26.34 54.81 22.44
N GLY A 480 27.24 53.86 22.75
CA GLY A 480 28.55 54.08 23.39
C GLY A 480 29.59 54.91 22.62
N GLY A 481 29.17 55.83 21.74
CA GLY A 481 30.02 56.71 20.95
C GLY A 481 29.41 58.09 20.63
N GLY A 482 28.33 58.50 21.31
CA GLY A 482 27.70 59.82 21.12
C GLY A 482 26.67 59.91 19.98
N ASN A 483 26.47 58.83 19.22
CA ASN A 483 25.39 58.69 18.23
C ASN A 483 24.15 58.05 18.85
N GLY A 484 22.97 58.38 18.33
CA GLY A 484 21.71 57.76 18.74
C GLY A 484 21.31 56.59 17.85
N ALA A 485 20.69 55.57 18.44
CA ALA A 485 20.05 54.48 17.71
C ALA A 485 18.61 54.30 18.16
N ARG A 486 17.74 53.95 17.22
CA ARG A 486 16.34 53.57 17.48
C ARG A 486 16.00 52.33 16.68
N THR A 487 15.04 51.57 17.19
CA THR A 487 14.55 50.35 16.53
C THR A 487 13.05 50.41 16.32
N ARG A 488 12.55 49.68 15.32
CA ARG A 488 11.11 49.37 15.16
C ARG A 488 10.93 47.91 14.78
N ARG A 489 9.75 47.36 15.07
CA ARG A 489 9.41 45.96 14.80
C ARG A 489 8.15 45.81 13.95
N ARG A 490 7.95 44.63 13.41
CA ARG A 490 6.72 44.17 12.73
C ARG A 490 6.50 42.68 13.05
N LEU A 491 5.26 42.21 13.00
CA LEU A 491 4.89 40.83 13.28
C LEU A 491 4.46 40.10 12.01
N CYS A 492 4.67 38.78 11.97
CA CYS A 492 4.25 37.92 10.87
C CYS A 492 2.94 37.21 11.25
N ASP A 493 1.87 37.97 11.48
CA ASP A 493 0.63 37.47 12.06
C ASP A 493 -0.66 38.04 11.43
N ASN A 494 -0.56 38.73 10.29
CA ASN A 494 -1.73 39.32 9.64
C ASN A 494 -1.91 38.93 8.15
N PRO A 495 -2.12 37.63 7.83
CA PRO A 495 -2.28 36.50 8.75
C PRO A 495 -0.94 35.84 9.14
N ALA A 496 -0.95 35.01 10.19
CA ALA A 496 0.18 34.17 10.55
C ALA A 496 0.31 32.99 9.57
N PRO A 497 1.54 32.47 9.33
CA PRO A 497 1.72 31.25 8.55
C PRO A 497 0.90 30.07 9.12
N GLN A 498 0.09 29.41 8.30
CA GLN A 498 -0.67 28.19 8.65
C GLN A 498 -0.59 27.15 7.53
N TYR A 499 -0.83 25.87 7.85
CA TYR A 499 -0.91 24.75 6.88
C TYR A 499 0.29 24.66 5.93
N ASP A 500 1.51 24.75 6.45
CA ASP A 500 2.77 24.81 5.67
C ASP A 500 2.98 26.11 4.87
N GLY A 501 2.27 27.19 5.20
CA GLY A 501 2.43 28.50 4.59
C GLY A 501 3.82 29.11 4.79
N LYS A 502 4.28 29.89 3.80
CA LYS A 502 5.59 30.53 3.82
C LYS A 502 5.69 31.50 4.99
N VAL A 503 6.81 31.46 5.71
CA VAL A 503 7.13 32.48 6.72
C VAL A 503 7.42 33.82 6.04
N CYS A 504 7.16 34.92 6.75
CA CYS A 504 7.36 36.25 6.17
C CYS A 504 8.84 36.52 5.84
N PRO A 505 9.17 36.98 4.61
CA PRO A 505 10.56 37.17 4.20
C PRO A 505 11.19 38.43 4.83
N GLY A 506 12.43 38.31 5.32
CA GLY A 506 13.21 39.42 5.90
C GLY A 506 13.17 39.48 7.43
N SER A 507 13.81 40.50 8.03
CA SER A 507 13.82 40.65 9.50
C SER A 507 12.52 41.27 10.02
N ASP A 508 12.14 40.85 11.22
CA ASP A 508 11.09 41.44 12.07
C ASP A 508 11.56 42.72 12.81
N LEU A 509 12.86 43.06 12.70
CA LEU A 509 13.51 44.17 13.40
C LEU A 509 14.27 45.07 12.42
N GLU A 510 14.07 46.38 12.55
CA GLU A 510 14.83 47.40 11.82
C GLU A 510 15.51 48.36 12.79
N THR A 511 16.75 48.76 12.49
CA THR A 511 17.57 49.66 13.32
C THR A 511 18.01 50.88 12.50
N ASP A 512 17.80 52.08 13.06
CA ASP A 512 18.25 53.37 12.52
C ASP A 512 19.27 53.99 13.48
N THR A 513 20.51 54.15 13.02
CA THR A 513 21.64 54.70 13.80
C THR A 513 21.91 56.18 13.54
N THR A 514 20.99 56.88 12.86
CA THR A 514 21.18 58.28 12.42
C THR A 514 20.39 59.29 13.26
N CYS A 515 19.66 58.82 14.26
CA CYS A 515 18.83 59.69 15.08
C CYS A 515 19.65 60.47 16.12
N THR A 516 19.16 61.65 16.51
CA THR A 516 19.79 62.52 17.52
C THR A 516 18.99 62.48 18.82
N PRO A 517 19.57 62.07 19.97
CA PRO A 517 18.86 62.07 21.25
C PRO A 517 18.53 63.49 21.72
N ALA A 518 17.34 63.69 22.30
CA ALA A 518 16.93 64.98 22.85
C ALA A 518 17.58 65.23 24.23
N SER A 519 18.04 66.47 24.42
CA SER A 519 18.73 67.08 25.58
C SER A 519 18.57 66.42 26.97
N GLY A 520 19.71 66.10 27.60
CA GLY A 520 19.85 65.86 29.04
C GLY A 520 19.42 64.47 29.48
N CYS A 521 20.38 63.52 29.53
CA CYS A 521 20.15 62.12 29.90
C CYS A 521 19.71 61.93 31.37
N LEU A 522 18.43 62.15 31.67
CA LEU A 522 17.74 61.52 32.80
C LEU A 522 16.82 60.44 32.22
N LEU A 523 17.05 59.17 32.56
CA LEU A 523 16.31 58.03 32.01
C LEU A 523 15.36 57.47 33.08
N ASN A 524 14.07 57.77 32.95
CA ASN A 524 13.05 57.04 33.71
C ASN A 524 12.86 55.67 33.08
N GLY A 525 12.76 54.65 33.94
CA GLY A 525 12.56 53.27 33.52
C GLY A 525 11.18 53.08 32.93
N ASN A 526 11.11 52.56 31.71
CA ASN A 526 9.87 52.09 31.12
C ASN A 526 9.97 50.59 30.85
N TRP A 527 8.82 49.92 30.97
CA TRP A 527 8.72 48.51 30.67
C TRP A 527 9.04 48.29 29.20
N ALA A 528 9.96 47.36 28.92
CA ALA A 528 10.04 46.76 27.60
C ALA A 528 8.72 46.09 27.25
N LEU A 529 8.50 45.84 25.96
CA LEU A 529 7.40 45.00 25.53
C LEU A 529 7.47 43.67 26.28
N TRP A 530 6.30 43.09 26.51
CA TRP A 530 6.26 41.72 27.00
C TRP A 530 7.07 40.83 26.07
N GLY A 531 7.93 40.01 26.64
CA GLY A 531 8.51 38.89 25.93
C GLY A 531 7.42 37.97 25.40
N SER A 532 7.80 37.08 24.48
CA SER A 532 6.90 36.05 24.00
C SER A 532 6.29 35.29 25.18
N TRP A 533 5.03 34.87 25.02
CA TRP A 533 4.47 33.89 25.93
C TRP A 533 5.39 32.67 25.97
N THR A 534 5.68 32.17 27.18
CA THR A 534 6.25 30.84 27.35
C THR A 534 5.33 29.84 26.66
N SER A 535 5.90 28.73 26.20
CA SER A 535 5.11 27.57 25.81
C SER A 535 4.05 27.29 26.89
N CYS A 536 2.83 27.00 26.46
CA CYS A 536 1.76 26.67 27.39
C CYS A 536 2.16 25.45 28.23
N SER A 537 1.95 25.50 29.55
CA SER A 537 2.38 24.44 30.47
C SER A 537 1.72 23.09 30.21
N ALA A 538 0.62 23.08 29.46
CA ALA A 538 -0.05 21.88 29.00
C ALA A 538 -0.44 22.07 27.52
N THR A 539 -0.41 21.00 26.74
CA THR A 539 -0.81 21.02 25.32
C THR A 539 -2.33 21.01 25.13
N CYS A 540 -3.08 20.74 26.19
CA CYS A 540 -4.54 20.67 26.27
C CYS A 540 -4.98 20.68 27.76
N GLY A 541 -6.28 20.77 28.05
CA GLY A 541 -6.81 20.59 29.41
C GLY A 541 -6.61 21.79 30.36
N SER A 542 -6.47 23.00 29.81
CA SER A 542 -6.22 24.27 30.53
C SER A 542 -4.82 24.37 31.15
N GLY A 543 -3.82 24.53 30.29
CA GLY A 543 -2.48 24.94 30.69
C GLY A 543 -2.40 26.42 31.06
N THR A 544 -1.24 26.83 31.57
CA THR A 544 -0.94 28.23 31.91
C THR A 544 0.31 28.66 31.15
N GLN A 545 0.24 29.82 30.51
CA GLN A 545 1.40 30.46 29.91
C GLN A 545 1.70 31.75 30.66
N SER A 546 2.98 32.11 30.69
CA SER A 546 3.43 33.33 31.33
C SER A 546 4.27 34.11 30.34
N ARG A 547 4.24 35.43 30.42
CA ARG A 547 5.20 36.28 29.71
C ARG A 547 5.79 37.26 30.71
N THR A 548 7.05 37.58 30.49
CA THR A 548 7.80 38.51 31.32
C THR A 548 8.21 39.73 30.52
N ARG A 549 8.23 40.89 31.15
CA ARG A 549 8.81 42.12 30.59
C ARG A 549 9.87 42.63 31.54
N THR A 550 10.94 43.17 30.98
CA THR A 550 12.03 43.76 31.75
C THR A 550 11.94 45.27 31.72
N CYS A 551 12.33 45.93 32.81
CA CYS A 551 12.38 47.39 32.89
C CYS A 551 13.62 47.91 32.14
N SER A 552 13.59 47.83 30.81
CA SER A 552 14.76 48.03 29.96
C SER A 552 14.55 48.88 28.72
N ASP A 553 13.35 49.43 28.51
CA ASP A 553 13.05 50.27 27.34
C ASP A 553 12.48 51.64 27.75
N PRO A 554 13.29 52.54 28.34
CA PRO A 554 14.73 52.36 28.56
C PRO A 554 15.05 51.93 30.01
N VAL A 555 16.25 51.39 30.26
CA VAL A 555 16.73 51.04 31.62
C VAL A 555 16.86 52.32 32.45
N PRO A 556 16.29 52.42 33.68
CA PRO A 556 16.42 53.63 34.47
C PRO A 556 17.89 53.96 34.78
N ALA A 557 18.29 55.21 34.54
CA ALA A 557 19.66 55.69 34.74
C ALA A 557 19.68 57.16 35.17
N ASN A 558 20.78 57.59 35.81
CA ASN A 558 21.00 58.95 36.30
C ASN A 558 19.94 59.46 37.30
N GLY A 559 19.40 58.59 38.16
CA GLY A 559 18.42 58.97 39.20
C GLY A 559 16.95 58.97 38.76
N GLY A 560 16.64 58.43 37.58
CA GLY A 560 15.26 58.25 37.09
C GLY A 560 14.48 57.15 37.83
N ALA A 561 13.15 57.24 37.78
CA ALA A 561 12.24 56.33 38.50
C ALA A 561 12.21 54.92 37.89
N SER A 562 12.03 53.88 38.72
CA SER A 562 11.82 52.50 38.26
C SER A 562 10.40 52.27 37.70
N CYS A 563 10.23 51.23 36.87
CA CYS A 563 8.95 50.89 36.26
C CYS A 563 7.89 50.47 37.32
N SER A 564 6.66 51.00 37.18
CA SER A 564 5.53 50.66 38.06
C SER A 564 4.65 49.55 37.47
N GLY A 565 4.25 48.57 38.30
CA GLY A 565 3.41 47.41 37.92
C GLY A 565 4.14 46.07 37.95
N ASN A 566 3.47 44.98 37.54
CA ASN A 566 4.07 43.64 37.52
C ASN A 566 4.88 43.40 36.24
N GLY A 567 6.05 42.78 36.40
CA GLY A 567 6.93 42.35 35.30
C GLY A 567 6.60 40.96 34.75
N THR A 568 5.57 40.29 35.29
CA THR A 568 5.10 38.96 34.84
C THR A 568 3.58 38.99 34.70
N LEU A 569 3.07 38.48 33.58
CA LEU A 569 1.65 38.29 33.33
C LEU A 569 1.43 36.82 33.00
N SER A 570 0.41 36.20 33.60
CA SER A 570 0.05 34.82 33.37
C SER A 570 -1.40 34.71 32.93
N GLN A 571 -1.69 33.80 32.00
CA GLN A 571 -3.03 33.53 31.50
C GLN A 571 -3.22 32.05 31.18
N SER A 572 -4.48 31.61 31.20
CA SER A 572 -4.86 30.29 30.75
C SER A 572 -4.64 30.14 29.24
N CYS A 573 -4.22 28.96 28.82
CA CYS A 573 -4.00 28.59 27.42
C CYS A 573 -4.33 27.11 27.23
N ASN A 574 -4.51 26.70 25.97
CA ASN A 574 -4.84 25.34 25.61
C ASN A 574 -6.05 24.78 26.39
N THR A 575 -7.16 25.53 26.39
CA THR A 575 -8.40 25.18 27.09
C THR A 575 -9.24 24.13 26.36
N GLN A 576 -8.81 23.70 25.16
CA GLN A 576 -9.39 22.55 24.48
C GLN A 576 -9.23 21.29 25.30
N ASN A 577 -10.19 20.38 25.16
CA ASN A 577 -10.16 19.11 25.83
C ASN A 577 -8.91 18.30 25.41
N CYS A 578 -8.34 17.55 26.35
CA CYS A 578 -7.19 16.73 26.06
C CYS A 578 -7.55 15.48 25.25
N PRO A 579 -6.65 15.05 24.35
CA PRO A 579 -6.73 13.73 23.74
C PRO A 579 -6.98 12.66 24.81
N ILE A 580 -8.13 11.99 24.73
CA ILE A 580 -8.43 10.81 25.52
C ILE A 580 -8.13 9.64 24.61
N ASP A 581 -7.03 8.94 24.85
CA ASP A 581 -6.67 7.75 24.09
C ASP A 581 -7.75 6.68 24.25
N GLY A 582 -8.16 6.10 23.14
CA GLY A 582 -9.13 5.03 23.14
C GLY A 582 -8.54 3.76 23.75
N ASN A 583 -9.35 3.05 24.53
CA ASN A 583 -9.03 1.69 24.94
C ASN A 583 -10.11 0.71 24.49
N TRP A 584 -9.66 -0.50 24.21
CA TRP A 584 -10.53 -1.58 23.75
C TRP A 584 -11.59 -1.89 24.82
N ALA A 585 -12.85 -1.93 24.40
CA ALA A 585 -13.86 -2.62 25.17
C ALA A 585 -13.55 -4.12 25.22
N PRO A 586 -14.12 -4.85 26.19
CA PRO A 586 -14.07 -6.30 26.18
C PRO A 586 -14.58 -6.87 24.84
N TRP A 587 -13.93 -7.93 24.36
CA TRP A 587 -14.40 -8.67 23.19
C TRP A 587 -15.83 -9.17 23.38
N THR A 588 -16.61 -9.15 22.31
CA THR A 588 -17.84 -9.95 22.23
C THR A 588 -17.49 -11.43 22.28
N ALA A 589 -18.45 -12.27 22.69
CA ALA A 589 -18.29 -13.72 22.57
C ALA A 589 -18.24 -14.11 21.09
N PHE A 590 -17.47 -15.13 20.73
CA PHE A 590 -17.54 -15.73 19.40
C PHE A 590 -18.97 -16.22 19.11
N GLY A 591 -19.44 -16.01 17.89
CA GLY A 591 -20.69 -16.63 17.43
C GLY A 591 -20.61 -18.17 17.48
N SER A 592 -21.74 -18.83 17.75
CA SER A 592 -21.82 -20.30 17.77
C SER A 592 -21.47 -20.89 16.40
N CYS A 593 -20.53 -21.84 16.32
CA CYS A 593 -20.31 -22.61 15.09
C CYS A 593 -21.56 -23.48 14.82
N HIS A 594 -22.33 -23.18 13.77
CA HIS A 594 -23.40 -24.08 13.31
C HIS A 594 -22.83 -25.30 12.57
N TYR A 595 -23.57 -26.41 12.51
CA TYR A 595 -23.16 -27.60 11.75
C TYR A 595 -23.34 -27.36 10.25
N PHE A 596 -22.24 -27.12 9.52
CA PHE A 596 -22.20 -27.03 8.06
C PHE A 596 -21.00 -27.82 7.51
N CYS A 597 -21.02 -28.09 6.22
CA CYS A 597 -19.98 -28.79 5.49
C CYS A 597 -18.91 -27.81 4.98
N GLY A 598 -17.70 -27.82 5.55
CA GLY A 598 -16.58 -27.00 5.10
C GLY A 598 -15.89 -26.23 6.24
N THR A 599 -15.03 -25.28 5.88
CA THR A 599 -14.45 -24.32 6.83
C THR A 599 -15.25 -23.04 6.77
N THR A 600 -15.90 -22.63 7.87
CA THR A 600 -16.36 -21.25 8.01
C THR A 600 -15.53 -20.55 9.08
N GLN A 601 -15.64 -19.23 9.12
CA GLN A 601 -15.05 -18.42 10.18
C GLN A 601 -16.20 -17.89 11.03
N THR A 602 -16.09 -18.05 12.35
CA THR A 602 -16.88 -17.25 13.28
C THR A 602 -16.03 -16.06 13.71
N GLU A 603 -16.69 -14.92 13.82
CA GLU A 603 -16.05 -13.66 14.15
C GLU A 603 -16.43 -13.28 15.58
N ARG A 604 -15.48 -12.72 16.32
CA ARG A 604 -15.78 -11.84 17.45
C ARG A 604 -15.26 -10.44 17.15
N THR A 605 -15.96 -9.47 17.69
CA THR A 605 -15.64 -8.05 17.53
C THR A 605 -15.44 -7.38 18.88
N ARG A 606 -14.61 -6.35 18.92
CA ARG A 606 -14.51 -5.40 20.02
C ARG A 606 -14.56 -4.00 19.43
N ASN A 607 -15.11 -3.04 20.16
CA ASN A 607 -15.08 -1.65 19.75
C ASN A 607 -14.13 -0.84 20.65
N CYS A 608 -13.55 0.20 20.10
CA CYS A 608 -12.67 1.11 20.84
C CYS A 608 -13.54 2.11 21.62
N SER A 609 -14.16 1.65 22.71
CA SER A 609 -15.19 2.43 23.42
C SER A 609 -14.99 2.55 24.93
N ASN A 610 -13.90 2.01 25.49
CA ASN A 610 -13.70 1.97 26.95
C ASN A 610 -12.34 2.55 27.41
N PRO A 611 -12.10 3.87 27.31
CA PRO A 611 -13.01 4.90 26.80
C PRO A 611 -12.93 5.05 25.27
N TYR A 612 -13.89 5.74 24.68
CA TYR A 612 -13.84 6.11 23.26
C TYR A 612 -12.74 7.16 23.02
N PRO A 613 -11.97 7.10 21.91
CA PRO A 613 -11.01 8.14 21.59
C PRO A 613 -11.72 9.49 21.44
N GLN A 614 -11.32 10.49 22.22
CA GLN A 614 -11.91 11.83 22.13
C GLN A 614 -10.80 12.85 21.95
N TYR A 615 -11.13 13.97 21.27
CA TYR A 615 -10.27 15.15 21.19
C TYR A 615 -8.87 14.89 20.61
N GLY A 616 -8.78 14.00 19.61
CA GLY A 616 -7.51 13.63 18.96
C GLY A 616 -6.70 12.57 19.71
N GLY A 617 -7.31 11.84 20.64
CA GLY A 617 -6.71 10.68 21.32
C GLY A 617 -6.35 9.57 20.34
N LYS A 618 -5.29 8.84 20.65
CA LYS A 618 -4.85 7.70 19.85
C LYS A 618 -5.96 6.66 19.78
N ILE A 619 -6.19 6.14 18.58
CA ILE A 619 -7.07 4.99 18.40
C ILE A 619 -6.46 3.75 19.07
N CYS A 620 -7.33 2.79 19.36
CA CYS A 620 -6.90 1.50 19.86
C CYS A 620 -6.04 0.79 18.79
N VAL A 621 -4.78 0.51 19.11
CA VAL A 621 -3.87 -0.21 18.21
C VAL A 621 -4.17 -1.71 18.29
N GLY A 622 -4.34 -2.36 17.14
CA GLY A 622 -4.66 -3.79 17.00
C GLY A 622 -5.93 -4.04 16.19
N THR A 623 -6.27 -5.30 15.94
CA THR A 623 -7.49 -5.63 15.19
C THR A 623 -8.74 -5.49 16.06
N ASP A 624 -9.82 -4.96 15.48
CA ASP A 624 -11.17 -4.88 16.06
C ASP A 624 -11.98 -6.16 15.82
N ARG A 625 -11.50 -6.99 14.89
CA ARG A 625 -12.08 -8.29 14.51
C ARG A 625 -11.06 -9.40 14.71
N GLU A 626 -11.55 -10.54 15.17
CA GLU A 626 -10.78 -11.77 15.27
C GLU A 626 -11.61 -12.93 14.72
N ASN A 627 -11.01 -13.64 13.76
CA ASN A 627 -11.63 -14.78 13.11
C ASN A 627 -11.13 -16.07 13.73
N GLN A 628 -12.07 -16.94 14.09
CA GLN A 628 -11.80 -18.32 14.48
C GLN A 628 -12.34 -19.25 13.39
N SER A 629 -11.50 -20.14 12.86
CA SER A 629 -11.94 -21.16 11.91
C SER A 629 -12.73 -22.25 12.63
N CYS A 630 -13.97 -22.48 12.18
CA CYS A 630 -14.77 -23.64 12.51
C CYS A 630 -14.68 -24.63 11.33
N THR A 631 -14.18 -25.84 11.57
CA THR A 631 -14.20 -26.91 10.56
C THR A 631 -15.34 -27.87 10.86
N GLY A 632 -16.34 -27.93 9.97
CA GLY A 632 -17.44 -28.88 10.04
C GLY A 632 -17.26 -30.01 9.00
N SER A 633 -17.43 -31.25 9.46
CA SER A 633 -17.15 -32.46 8.67
C SER A 633 -18.40 -32.99 7.95
N CYS A 634 -18.27 -33.33 6.65
CA CYS A 634 -19.38 -33.85 5.84
C CYS A 634 -19.63 -35.35 5.99
N ALA A 635 -20.89 -35.75 5.82
CA ALA A 635 -21.31 -37.15 5.66
C ALA A 635 -20.54 -37.80 4.50
N LYS A 636 -19.89 -38.93 4.79
CA LYS A 636 -19.14 -39.74 3.83
C LYS A 636 -19.74 -41.13 3.84
N ASP A 637 -20.36 -41.53 2.73
CA ASP A 637 -20.95 -42.86 2.60
C ASP A 637 -19.87 -43.94 2.51
N GLY A 638 -20.15 -45.09 3.11
CA GLY A 638 -19.24 -46.23 3.10
C GLY A 638 -19.23 -46.96 1.77
N ASN A 639 -18.08 -47.45 1.34
CA ASN A 639 -17.98 -48.45 0.27
C ASN A 639 -17.16 -49.67 0.71
N TRP A 640 -17.56 -50.83 0.20
CA TRP A 640 -16.89 -52.10 0.48
C TRP A 640 -15.46 -52.11 -0.07
N ASN A 641 -14.54 -52.71 0.68
CA ASN A 641 -13.25 -53.12 0.13
C ASN A 641 -13.37 -54.39 -0.73
N SER A 642 -12.24 -54.82 -1.29
CA SER A 642 -12.18 -56.11 -1.98
C SER A 642 -12.30 -57.25 -0.99
N TRP A 643 -13.11 -58.26 -1.32
CA TRP A 643 -13.21 -59.50 -0.55
C TRP A 643 -11.84 -60.08 -0.21
N SER A 644 -11.70 -60.59 1.00
CA SER A 644 -10.57 -61.41 1.42
C SER A 644 -10.48 -62.66 0.54
N ILE A 645 -9.31 -63.28 0.53
CA ILE A 645 -9.18 -64.64 0.01
C ILE A 645 -10.07 -65.58 0.83
N TRP A 646 -10.56 -66.66 0.18
CA TRP A 646 -11.30 -67.70 0.86
C TRP A 646 -10.43 -68.40 1.90
N SER A 647 -11.00 -68.67 3.07
CA SER A 647 -10.38 -69.49 4.10
C SER A 647 -10.16 -70.94 3.61
N PRO A 648 -9.22 -71.67 4.24
CA PRO A 648 -9.14 -73.12 4.06
C PRO A 648 -10.47 -73.79 4.44
N CYS A 649 -10.80 -74.89 3.76
CA CYS A 649 -12.03 -75.62 4.05
C CYS A 649 -12.00 -76.18 5.48
N THR A 650 -13.07 -75.97 6.25
CA THR A 650 -13.21 -76.46 7.63
C THR A 650 -13.14 -77.98 7.77
N LYS A 651 -13.34 -78.72 6.66
CA LYS A 651 -13.13 -80.17 6.62
C LYS A 651 -12.35 -80.55 5.39
N THR A 652 -11.44 -81.51 5.54
CA THR A 652 -10.73 -82.13 4.41
C THR A 652 -11.60 -83.13 3.65
N CYS A 653 -12.72 -83.57 4.24
CA CYS A 653 -13.73 -84.47 3.68
C CYS A 653 -15.08 -84.29 4.43
N GLY A 654 -16.20 -84.70 3.85
CA GLY A 654 -17.51 -84.74 4.49
C GLY A 654 -18.26 -83.41 4.49
N SER A 655 -18.11 -82.62 3.43
CA SER A 655 -18.75 -81.32 3.21
C SER A 655 -18.37 -80.31 4.31
N GLY A 656 -17.23 -79.66 4.11
CA GLY A 656 -16.83 -78.49 4.88
C GLY A 656 -17.39 -77.19 4.28
N ILE A 657 -17.17 -76.10 5.00
CA ILE A 657 -17.50 -74.73 4.59
C ILE A 657 -16.20 -73.91 4.61
N ARG A 658 -16.03 -73.03 3.64
CA ARG A 658 -15.03 -71.97 3.63
C ARG A 658 -15.73 -70.61 3.62
N ALA A 659 -15.09 -69.61 4.18
CA ALA A 659 -15.63 -68.26 4.35
C ALA A 659 -14.67 -67.21 3.77
N ARG A 660 -15.22 -66.07 3.37
CA ARG A 660 -14.45 -64.85 3.08
C ARG A 660 -15.21 -63.64 3.61
N ASN A 661 -14.47 -62.57 3.88
CA ASN A 661 -15.00 -61.36 4.50
C ASN A 661 -14.57 -60.12 3.71
N ARG A 662 -15.33 -59.04 3.82
CA ARG A 662 -14.97 -57.72 3.31
C ARG A 662 -15.34 -56.69 4.35
N ASP A 663 -14.58 -55.60 4.39
CA ASP A 663 -14.81 -54.52 5.35
C ASP A 663 -15.36 -53.30 4.63
N CYS A 664 -16.29 -52.61 5.30
CA CYS A 664 -16.86 -51.36 4.84
C CYS A 664 -15.89 -50.20 5.13
N ASN A 665 -14.72 -50.22 4.50
CA ASN A 665 -13.62 -49.29 4.81
C ASN A 665 -12.97 -48.60 3.59
N ASN A 666 -13.58 -48.67 2.40
CA ASN A 666 -13.03 -48.05 1.19
C ASN A 666 -14.02 -47.12 0.45
N PRO A 667 -14.47 -46.00 1.08
CA PRO A 667 -14.02 -45.48 2.36
C PRO A 667 -14.90 -45.94 3.54
N VAL A 668 -14.41 -45.76 4.79
CA VAL A 668 -15.21 -45.96 6.02
C VAL A 668 -16.33 -44.90 6.10
N PRO A 669 -17.59 -45.28 6.39
CA PRO A 669 -18.65 -44.30 6.59
C PRO A 669 -18.37 -43.41 7.79
N SER A 670 -18.59 -42.10 7.65
CA SER A 670 -18.35 -41.13 8.73
C SER A 670 -19.30 -39.93 8.64
N ASN A 671 -19.50 -39.22 9.75
CA ASN A 671 -20.31 -37.99 9.86
C ASN A 671 -21.76 -38.14 9.34
N GLY A 672 -22.41 -39.28 9.61
CA GLY A 672 -23.79 -39.54 9.20
C GLY A 672 -23.97 -40.07 7.76
N GLY A 673 -22.88 -40.45 7.08
CA GLY A 673 -22.95 -41.16 5.80
C GLY A 673 -23.50 -42.59 5.93
N GLN A 674 -24.09 -43.09 4.86
CA GLN A 674 -24.75 -44.40 4.80
C GLN A 674 -23.76 -45.56 4.94
N ALA A 675 -24.15 -46.60 5.67
CA ALA A 675 -23.38 -47.84 5.76
C ALA A 675 -23.38 -48.59 4.42
N CYS A 676 -22.37 -49.44 4.20
CA CYS A 676 -22.30 -50.24 2.99
C CYS A 676 -23.48 -51.22 2.88
N SER A 677 -24.11 -51.30 1.70
CA SER A 677 -25.23 -52.20 1.45
C SER A 677 -24.77 -53.59 1.00
N GLY A 678 -25.29 -54.65 1.63
CA GLY A 678 -24.98 -56.07 1.37
C GLY A 678 -24.25 -56.76 2.53
N ASP A 679 -24.01 -58.07 2.42
CA ASP A 679 -23.42 -58.84 3.53
C ASP A 679 -21.88 -58.67 3.61
N PRO A 680 -21.30 -58.56 4.83
CA PRO A 680 -19.85 -58.47 5.05
C PRO A 680 -19.13 -59.83 4.98
N SER A 681 -19.88 -60.93 4.91
CA SER A 681 -19.36 -62.29 4.88
C SER A 681 -20.04 -63.12 3.79
N ASP A 682 -19.30 -64.05 3.21
CA ASP A 682 -19.77 -64.96 2.18
C ASP A 682 -19.24 -66.37 2.50
N PHE A 683 -20.09 -67.38 2.28
CA PHE A 683 -19.82 -68.78 2.66
C PHE A 683 -20.04 -69.71 1.47
N GLN A 684 -19.13 -70.66 1.30
CA GLN A 684 -19.22 -71.65 0.24
C GLN A 684 -18.89 -73.04 0.75
N THR A 685 -19.69 -74.03 0.35
CA THR A 685 -19.41 -75.44 0.63
C THR A 685 -18.19 -75.93 -0.14
N CYS A 686 -17.36 -76.74 0.50
CA CYS A 686 -16.13 -77.29 -0.05
C CYS A 686 -15.92 -78.74 0.42
N ASN A 687 -15.12 -79.51 -0.31
CA ASN A 687 -14.76 -80.90 0.00
C ASN A 687 -15.96 -81.84 0.30
N PRO A 688 -16.89 -82.05 -0.65
CA PRO A 688 -18.12 -82.83 -0.42
C PRO A 688 -17.93 -84.35 -0.23
N THR A 689 -16.73 -84.87 -0.42
CA THR A 689 -16.43 -86.31 -0.39
C THR A 689 -16.34 -86.86 1.04
N ALA A 690 -17.06 -87.94 1.40
CA ALA A 690 -17.12 -88.48 2.78
C ALA A 690 -15.76 -88.93 3.38
N CYS A 691 -15.59 -88.81 4.71
CA CYS A 691 -14.35 -89.15 5.42
C CYS A 691 -14.21 -90.66 5.76
N PRO A 692 -12.99 -91.24 5.75
CA PRO A 692 -12.73 -92.64 6.16
C PRO A 692 -12.76 -92.82 7.69
N THR A 693 -13.26 -93.95 8.19
CA THR A 693 -13.46 -94.25 9.63
C THR A 693 -12.37 -95.14 10.25
N VAL A 694 -11.82 -94.78 11.42
CA VAL A 694 -10.99 -95.68 12.27
C VAL A 694 -11.15 -95.36 13.78
N ALA A 695 -10.92 -96.38 14.63
CA ALA A 695 -11.31 -96.54 16.05
C ALA A 695 -10.33 -95.96 17.12
N PRO A 696 -10.74 -95.83 18.42
CA PRO A 696 -10.16 -94.89 19.40
C PRO A 696 -9.04 -95.44 20.32
N GLY A 697 -8.03 -94.60 20.60
CA GLY A 697 -7.00 -94.82 21.65
C GLY A 697 -5.73 -93.94 21.55
N THR A 698 -5.69 -92.86 22.33
CA THR A 698 -4.55 -91.99 22.78
C THR A 698 -3.48 -91.50 21.77
N TYR A 699 -3.45 -90.19 21.50
CA TYR A 699 -2.26 -89.44 21.07
C TYR A 699 -2.05 -88.22 21.99
N VAL A 700 -0.79 -87.96 22.35
CA VAL A 700 -0.33 -86.77 23.11
C VAL A 700 0.00 -85.67 22.10
N GLN A 701 -0.43 -84.43 22.35
CA GLN A 701 -0.12 -83.28 21.50
C GLN A 701 0.66 -82.21 22.28
N THR A 702 1.86 -81.89 21.82
CA THR A 702 2.71 -80.80 22.32
C THR A 702 2.40 -79.50 21.59
N CYS A 703 2.02 -78.43 22.31
CA CYS A 703 1.82 -77.10 21.73
C CYS A 703 3.15 -76.39 21.41
N PRO A 704 3.19 -75.50 20.40
CA PRO A 704 4.33 -74.64 20.10
C PRO A 704 4.65 -73.64 21.23
N THR A 705 5.89 -73.18 21.31
CA THR A 705 6.34 -72.19 22.31
C THR A 705 5.54 -70.89 22.20
N GLY A 706 4.97 -70.40 23.31
CA GLY A 706 4.13 -69.19 23.36
C GLY A 706 2.61 -69.44 23.28
N TRP A 707 2.19 -70.70 23.33
CA TRP A 707 0.80 -71.15 23.30
C TRP A 707 0.50 -72.01 24.54
N PHE A 708 -0.73 -71.96 25.07
CA PHE A 708 -1.15 -72.77 26.23
C PHE A 708 -2.41 -73.61 25.93
N SER A 709 -2.68 -74.60 26.79
CA SER A 709 -3.84 -75.49 26.71
C SER A 709 -4.90 -75.12 27.76
N CYS A 710 -6.17 -75.09 27.40
CA CYS A 710 -7.29 -74.93 28.35
C CYS A 710 -7.60 -76.24 29.09
N GLN A 711 -8.02 -76.14 30.36
CA GLN A 711 -8.17 -77.30 31.26
C GLN A 711 -9.49 -78.08 31.07
N SER A 712 -10.39 -77.64 30.17
CA SER A 712 -11.70 -78.27 29.91
C SER A 712 -11.68 -79.18 28.68
N GLY A 713 -11.02 -80.35 28.82
CA GLY A 713 -11.37 -81.58 28.07
C GLY A 713 -11.24 -81.62 26.53
N GLY A 714 -10.91 -80.51 25.85
CA GLY A 714 -10.62 -80.45 24.42
C GLY A 714 -9.25 -79.79 24.19
N ILE A 715 -8.38 -80.42 23.39
CA ILE A 715 -7.05 -79.87 23.11
C ILE A 715 -7.18 -78.79 22.03
N THR A 716 -7.00 -77.52 22.43
CA THR A 716 -6.80 -76.39 21.51
C THR A 716 -5.61 -75.60 22.02
N CYS A 717 -4.57 -75.41 21.19
CA CYS A 717 -3.51 -74.48 21.50
C CYS A 717 -4.04 -73.07 21.18
N ILE A 718 -3.92 -72.12 22.12
CA ILE A 718 -4.29 -70.70 21.91
C ILE A 718 -3.05 -69.80 22.04
N GLY A 719 -2.95 -68.78 21.18
CA GLY A 719 -1.82 -67.85 21.16
C GLY A 719 -1.87 -66.88 22.34
N SER A 720 -0.70 -66.50 22.88
CA SER A 720 -0.58 -65.62 24.06
C SER A 720 -1.34 -64.29 24.01
N SER A 721 -1.68 -63.79 22.82
CA SER A 721 -2.45 -62.55 22.61
C SER A 721 -3.97 -62.70 22.83
N LEU A 722 -4.45 -63.92 23.07
CA LEU A 722 -5.87 -64.26 23.25
C LEU A 722 -6.08 -64.90 24.63
N GLN A 723 -5.57 -64.26 25.69
CA GLN A 723 -5.87 -64.69 27.05
C GLN A 723 -7.39 -64.67 27.29
N CYS A 724 -7.93 -65.75 27.86
CA CYS A 724 -9.30 -65.78 28.35
C CYS A 724 -9.44 -64.75 29.48
N ASP A 725 -10.34 -63.78 29.31
CA ASP A 725 -10.93 -63.10 30.45
C ASP A 725 -12.07 -63.97 31.03
N CYS A 726 -12.55 -63.62 32.22
CA CYS A 726 -13.32 -64.53 33.07
C CYS A 726 -14.82 -64.63 32.73
N GLN A 727 -15.20 -64.54 31.46
CA GLN A 727 -16.48 -65.06 31.00
C GLN A 727 -16.24 -66.16 29.95
N GLU A 728 -17.05 -67.23 30.01
CA GLU A 728 -16.88 -68.42 29.18
C GLU A 728 -17.28 -68.20 27.70
N ASP A 729 -16.84 -67.10 27.10
CA ASP A 729 -16.91 -66.86 25.67
C ASP A 729 -15.67 -66.11 25.16
N CYS A 730 -15.17 -66.54 24.01
CA CYS A 730 -14.08 -65.87 23.32
C CYS A 730 -14.68 -64.91 22.29
N ASP A 731 -14.82 -63.63 22.63
CA ASP A 731 -15.18 -62.57 21.67
C ASP A 731 -14.26 -61.34 21.73
N ASP A 732 -14.25 -60.54 20.66
CA ASP A 732 -13.25 -59.52 20.31
C ASP A 732 -13.32 -58.19 21.08
N GLY A 733 -13.87 -58.19 22.30
CA GLY A 733 -13.79 -57.08 23.25
C GLY A 733 -14.58 -55.83 22.86
N SER A 734 -15.76 -56.00 22.27
CA SER A 734 -16.52 -54.91 21.63
C SER A 734 -17.46 -54.09 22.53
N ASP A 735 -17.47 -54.25 23.86
CA ASP A 735 -18.40 -53.48 24.72
C ASP A 735 -17.96 -53.09 26.15
N GLU A 736 -16.76 -52.52 26.36
CA GLU A 736 -16.50 -51.82 27.65
C GLU A 736 -15.93 -50.39 27.50
N SER A 737 -16.63 -49.42 28.11
CA SER A 737 -16.20 -48.01 28.21
C SER A 737 -15.34 -47.75 29.45
N ILE A 738 -14.45 -46.76 29.36
CA ILE A 738 -13.23 -46.55 30.16
C ILE A 738 -13.48 -45.98 31.58
N THR A 739 -14.46 -46.47 32.36
CA THR A 739 -14.70 -45.89 33.71
C THR A 739 -14.70 -46.82 34.92
N TRP A 740 -14.51 -48.14 34.81
CA TRP A 740 -14.44 -49.00 36.01
C TRP A 740 -13.45 -50.19 36.01
N ALA A 741 -12.30 -50.10 35.34
CA ALA A 741 -11.25 -51.10 35.52
C ALA A 741 -10.26 -50.70 36.62
N SER A 742 -10.65 -50.91 37.89
CA SER A 742 -9.72 -51.04 39.00
C SER A 742 -9.11 -52.46 39.00
N CYS A 743 -8.20 -52.76 38.07
CA CYS A 743 -7.39 -53.98 38.14
C CYS A 743 -6.04 -53.67 38.78
N PHE A 744 -5.98 -53.78 40.11
CA PHE A 744 -4.72 -53.82 40.85
C PHE A 744 -3.99 -55.12 40.52
N THR A 745 -2.76 -54.99 40.05
CA THR A 745 -1.77 -56.06 40.08
C THR A 745 -1.19 -56.14 41.50
N ASN A 746 -1.19 -57.31 42.13
CA ASN A 746 0.04 -57.84 42.72
C ASN A 746 -0.07 -59.27 43.26
N THR A 747 0.80 -60.11 42.73
CA THR A 747 1.70 -61.03 43.44
C THR A 747 1.20 -61.81 44.66
N THR A 748 1.23 -63.14 44.47
CA THR A 748 1.57 -64.18 45.47
C THR A 748 0.56 -64.46 46.58
N ILE A 749 0.05 -65.69 46.60
CA ILE A 749 0.21 -66.69 47.68
C ILE A 749 -0.91 -67.73 47.51
N CYS A 750 -0.50 -68.98 47.24
CA CYS A 750 -1.27 -70.12 47.71
C CYS A 750 -1.42 -69.98 49.22
N ASN A 751 -2.63 -69.76 49.74
CA ASN A 751 -3.20 -70.55 50.83
C ASN A 751 -4.63 -70.10 51.17
N HIS A 752 -5.56 -71.03 50.93
CA HIS A 752 -6.79 -71.33 51.67
C HIS A 752 -7.38 -70.29 52.65
N ALA A 753 -8.67 -69.98 52.44
CA ALA A 753 -9.80 -70.37 53.32
C ALA A 753 -10.84 -69.24 53.57
N ALA A 754 -12.09 -69.58 53.20
CA ALA A 754 -13.31 -69.47 53.99
C ALA A 754 -14.00 -68.10 54.27
N GLU A 755 -15.28 -68.06 53.85
CA GLU A 755 -16.48 -67.82 54.69
C GLU A 755 -17.12 -66.41 54.85
N TYR A 756 -18.46 -66.40 54.59
CA TYR A 756 -19.58 -65.49 55.02
C TYR A 756 -19.46 -63.98 54.67
N GLY A 757 -20.47 -63.20 54.28
CA GLY A 757 -21.93 -63.32 54.19
C GLY A 757 -22.57 -61.91 54.27
N THR A 758 -23.65 -61.68 53.52
CA THR A 758 -24.83 -60.79 53.78
C THR A 758 -24.78 -59.23 53.62
N ASN A 759 -25.52 -58.77 52.60
CA ASN A 759 -26.79 -57.98 52.61
C ASN A 759 -26.90 -56.44 52.82
N THR A 760 -27.58 -55.81 51.85
CA THR A 760 -28.73 -54.83 51.94
C THR A 760 -28.46 -53.35 52.35
N VAL A 761 -29.15 -52.26 51.95
CA VAL A 761 -30.37 -51.94 51.12
C VAL A 761 -30.57 -50.39 50.97
N HIS A 762 -31.10 -49.95 49.80
CA HIS A 762 -32.02 -48.84 49.39
C HIS A 762 -31.99 -47.30 49.73
N PHE A 763 -32.35 -46.53 48.67
CA PHE A 763 -33.35 -45.43 48.44
C PHE A 763 -33.05 -43.89 48.56
N ALA A 764 -33.27 -43.19 47.42
CA ALA A 764 -33.99 -41.92 47.09
C ALA A 764 -33.60 -40.46 47.57
N LEU A 765 -33.46 -39.54 46.57
CA LEU A 765 -33.91 -38.11 46.32
C LEU A 765 -34.21 -37.12 47.50
N PRO A 766 -34.40 -35.76 47.36
CA PRO A 766 -34.22 -34.75 46.26
C PRO A 766 -33.75 -33.28 46.67
N LEU A 767 -33.73 -32.35 45.67
CA LEU A 767 -34.06 -30.88 45.61
C LEU A 767 -33.92 -29.89 46.81
N LEU A 768 -33.43 -28.65 46.55
CA LEU A 768 -34.07 -27.37 47.00
C LEU A 768 -33.47 -26.05 46.44
N VAL A 769 -34.32 -25.02 46.42
CA VAL A 769 -34.26 -23.67 45.84
C VAL A 769 -34.02 -22.58 46.92
N SER A 770 -33.60 -21.39 46.47
CA SER A 770 -33.21 -20.10 47.10
C SER A 770 -34.04 -19.48 48.25
N PHE A 771 -33.42 -18.55 49.04
CA PHE A 771 -33.97 -17.22 49.44
C PHE A 771 -32.95 -16.29 50.17
N LEU A 772 -33.17 -14.96 50.05
CA LEU A 772 -32.38 -13.77 50.48
C LEU A 772 -32.31 -13.45 51.99
N CYS A 773 -31.32 -12.64 52.41
CA CYS A 773 -31.52 -11.53 53.39
C CYS A 773 -30.41 -10.44 53.33
N THR A 774 -30.73 -9.25 53.84
CA THR A 774 -30.20 -7.90 53.52
C THR A 774 -29.46 -7.18 54.68
N LEU A 775 -28.66 -6.15 54.30
CA LEU A 775 -28.45 -4.80 54.91
C LEU A 775 -27.22 -4.45 55.81
N LEU A 776 -26.80 -3.16 55.60
CA LEU A 776 -26.00 -2.17 56.39
C LEU A 776 -24.50 -2.00 55.99
N TYR A 777 -23.87 -0.81 55.83
CA TYR A 777 -24.16 0.61 56.11
C TYR A 777 -23.24 1.56 55.26
N SER A 778 -23.71 2.81 55.04
CA SER A 778 -23.13 4.12 54.56
C SER A 778 -21.61 4.34 54.43
N ALA A 779 -21.09 5.27 53.60
CA ALA A 779 -21.56 6.62 53.26
C ALA A 779 -21.20 7.07 51.84
#